data_AF-A0A9P9IVJ2-F1
#
_entry.id   AF-A0A9P9IVJ2-F1
#
_cell.length_a   1.000
_cell.length_b   1.000
_cell.length_c   1.000
_cell.angle_alpha   90.00
_cell.angle_beta   90.00
_cell.angle_gamma   90.00
#
_symmetry.space_group_name_H-M   'P 1'
#
loop_
_entity.id
_entity.type
_entity.pdbx_description
1 polymer ?
#
loop_
_entity_poly.entity_id
_entity_poly.type
_entity_poly.pdbx_seq_one_letter_code
_entity_poly.pdbx_strand_id
1 'polypeptide(L)'
;MVKRISNDGDDGASAYRKRQKVVHEPPTSEEVTSADQLRNLLTFDQDLRNARHGLQSFKGLLDNIVAGDGDQRTNVQILQQYLESVKPRDTSEDAVFLVDVMEMWSFAAQVGNEGVMSSVAVVLALLLQAVSGSLQLVRHGLGICQTLIQERQLKSLSKNLSSDKNKGFILSPTLRMLREAVCLDGGAYAKRIFRARDFTLTSLGRNLEIGHVGVSPEEMRKASVRTNAIRFFLSLLKYLQSDGRKELLTQKDLLSRLTFLLKSDPPYLVLEILESLKTHVLMDDKIPREVKFRSFNTRTLMRLLALNTYSSDDNATDETSTVSYKAHKFLTYVCTNPGAGVLYPSTGLYPKESDDDLTGQGTSSGSDGAFVVDKYKDDVPVYNLVLAEFAQKLRPWSSIKHSELLVAIFMAAPELTYKYFLSNRSFTFEPKLSMTWIGYAAFLFNTMRIPLPARFGDRVRYTKAPPPTSILLDNLIPLPINQKVLIRCLSPKSHLTSFFATRILIVALEKLTDALKVHDEASNSKNGNWIEARRRLIDAFCQRIPDMKEVVRSYKGIPAENILHRTMASRLIRLYYEVIPRVALAANFDVSPFFTEVLKKLNQETEKPEDESLLVMELENLVSIASYSPGMRWFSKIDKLVDGAASSPYTALVRILSGKNRELPFHQLKQVLGAVAVENQLVTKASLLTPLYEALQSTLSEMKASQMEKIWSFVDNSINRCASSPIKYLDLMETYLKEGGVTRSNGAAALLNVTMVEQLSYFLGSAKPDEQAALAKFLSSYFNASYSLKHAKPAIKALYRRISEQFPKTIKLKSLRKADKSDHVDEDEGMADAEDVVGKHSKTGSTLDLSKLEEMLHVPFAEKEDNAALVKWTTKNVEDLVEDGWAAALIRLLLSTHTSIRKEAFTNILKMAAKIKESSYEEKDQVWLLLSELAESSRSQVDIGPVPSAFPAFAIHALDVLKNPLHPLYPKINAFLTRGPVWSLEKLPMAHDILHGEPSEDDKYYTEITWLLVYLLDSLRAPFDLGVFHKKRWFEKVLVLGGNPYLRLNLRTRVLRLIYRATCIDGGSTTLVTRFGILSWLDARRAACETSDEAEVVSALMRRVWETCDQEKVVAWSKGGVKKLLANLV
;
A
#
# COMPACT_ATOMS: atom_id res chain seq x y z
N MET A 1 -32.56 44.16 -26.14
CA MET A 1 -33.77 44.04 -26.97
C MET A 1 -34.90 44.78 -26.25
N VAL A 2 -35.29 45.95 -26.76
CA VAL A 2 -36.32 46.83 -26.19
C VAL A 2 -37.70 46.32 -26.58
N LYS A 3 -38.69 46.34 -25.66
CA LYS A 3 -40.14 46.41 -25.92
C LYS A 3 -40.83 46.69 -24.58
N ARG A 4 -41.34 47.90 -24.31
CA ARG A 4 -42.46 48.69 -24.87
C ARG A 4 -43.67 48.61 -23.92
N ILE A 5 -44.03 49.79 -23.46
CA ILE A 5 -45.25 50.16 -22.74
C ILE A 5 -46.43 50.03 -23.71
N SER A 6 -47.54 49.46 -23.26
CA SER A 6 -48.85 49.59 -23.90
C SER A 6 -49.86 49.98 -22.81
N ASN A 7 -50.27 51.25 -22.85
CA ASN A 7 -51.56 51.69 -22.37
C ASN A 7 -52.59 51.29 -23.43
N ASP A 8 -53.64 50.59 -23.03
CA ASP A 8 -54.99 50.78 -23.58
C ASP A 8 -55.98 50.51 -22.45
N GLY A 9 -56.90 51.44 -22.26
CA GLY A 9 -58.02 51.32 -21.37
C GLY A 9 -59.17 50.60 -22.08
N ASP A 10 -59.86 49.75 -21.33
CA ASP A 10 -61.24 49.38 -21.65
C ASP A 10 -62.02 49.16 -20.36
N ASP A 11 -63.31 49.48 -20.45
CA ASP A 11 -64.25 49.78 -19.39
C ASP A 11 -64.62 48.60 -18.46
N GLY A 12 -65.07 48.96 -17.26
CA GLY A 12 -66.21 48.30 -16.61
C GLY A 12 -65.99 46.95 -15.89
N ALA A 13 -66.28 46.94 -14.59
CA ALA A 13 -66.64 45.76 -13.78
C ALA A 13 -65.54 44.83 -13.23
N SER A 14 -64.25 45.20 -13.26
CA SER A 14 -63.17 44.45 -12.58
C SER A 14 -62.50 45.17 -11.39
N ALA A 15 -62.91 46.40 -11.09
CA ALA A 15 -62.30 47.24 -10.05
C ALA A 15 -62.62 46.85 -8.59
N TYR A 16 -63.54 45.90 -8.35
CA TYR A 16 -63.99 45.54 -6.99
C TYR A 16 -63.24 44.38 -6.30
N ARG A 17 -62.10 43.92 -6.84
CA ARG A 17 -61.29 42.85 -6.20
C ARG A 17 -59.83 43.23 -5.94
N LYS A 18 -59.51 44.51 -5.76
CA LYS A 18 -58.28 44.88 -5.05
C LYS A 18 -58.54 44.74 -3.55
N ARG A 19 -57.96 43.70 -2.93
CA ARG A 19 -57.85 43.61 -1.45
C ARG A 19 -57.33 44.97 -0.94
N GLN A 20 -58.15 45.66 -0.15
CA GLN A 20 -57.68 46.82 0.61
C GLN A 20 -56.44 46.42 1.39
N LYS A 21 -55.35 47.17 1.20
CA LYS A 21 -54.16 47.07 2.03
C LYS A 21 -54.57 47.56 3.41
N VAL A 22 -54.84 46.63 4.35
CA VAL A 22 -55.11 46.97 5.75
C VAL A 22 -53.88 47.72 6.27
N VAL A 23 -54.02 49.02 6.46
CA VAL A 23 -53.03 49.84 7.17
C VAL A 23 -53.12 49.44 8.63
N HIS A 24 -52.06 48.84 9.17
CA HIS A 24 -51.95 48.54 10.59
C HIS A 24 -51.58 49.84 11.31
N GLU A 25 -52.51 50.44 12.06
CA GLU A 25 -52.16 51.52 12.99
C GLU A 25 -51.21 50.96 14.07
N PRO A 26 -50.10 51.66 14.39
CA PRO A 26 -49.19 51.25 15.45
C PRO A 26 -49.95 51.29 16.79
N PRO A 27 -49.86 50.24 17.62
CA PRO A 27 -50.53 50.21 18.91
C PRO A 27 -49.99 51.34 19.81
N THR A 28 -50.90 52.06 20.45
CA THR A 28 -50.57 53.02 21.51
C THR A 28 -49.97 52.27 22.71
N SER A 29 -49.09 52.94 23.46
CA SER A 29 -48.48 52.40 24.68
C SER A 29 -48.18 53.51 25.68
N GLU A 30 -48.15 53.17 26.96
CA GLU A 30 -47.75 54.08 28.04
C GLU A 30 -46.54 53.53 28.81
N GLU A 31 -45.79 54.43 29.46
CA GLU A 31 -44.66 54.06 30.31
C GLU A 31 -45.17 53.48 31.64
N VAL A 32 -44.66 52.30 31.99
CA VAL A 32 -45.08 51.57 33.19
C VAL A 32 -44.21 51.98 34.37
N THR A 33 -44.80 52.69 35.33
CA THR A 33 -44.09 53.23 36.50
C THR A 33 -44.31 52.44 37.79
N SER A 34 -45.34 51.58 37.84
CA SER A 34 -45.67 50.76 39.01
C SER A 34 -46.28 49.41 38.64
N ALA A 35 -46.18 48.43 39.56
CA ALA A 35 -46.75 47.10 39.38
C ALA A 35 -48.30 47.10 39.33
N ASP A 36 -48.96 48.00 40.08
CA ASP A 36 -50.42 48.15 40.07
C ASP A 36 -50.93 48.73 38.74
N GLN A 37 -50.20 49.71 38.18
CA GLN A 37 -50.48 50.22 36.83
C GLN A 37 -50.38 49.10 35.79
N LEU A 38 -49.31 48.30 35.85
CA LEU A 38 -49.13 47.15 34.95
C LEU A 38 -50.25 46.12 35.08
N ARG A 39 -50.69 45.84 36.31
CA ARG A 39 -51.79 44.90 36.57
C ARG A 39 -53.10 45.40 35.97
N ASN A 40 -53.44 46.67 36.16
CA ASN A 40 -54.66 47.26 35.60
C ASN A 40 -54.66 47.23 34.07
N LEU A 41 -53.52 47.56 33.44
CA LEU A 41 -53.34 47.50 31.98
C LEU A 41 -53.48 46.10 31.39
N LEU A 42 -53.15 45.07 32.16
CA LEU A 42 -53.18 43.67 31.73
C LEU A 42 -54.41 42.90 32.22
N THR A 43 -55.43 43.58 32.76
CA THR A 43 -56.70 42.94 33.12
C THR A 43 -57.42 42.46 31.86
N PHE A 44 -58.11 41.31 31.92
CA PHE A 44 -58.83 40.79 30.75
C PHE A 44 -59.89 41.80 30.26
N ASP A 45 -59.79 42.18 28.99
CA ASP A 45 -60.76 43.05 28.30
C ASP A 45 -61.25 42.38 27.01
N GLN A 46 -62.55 42.48 26.75
CA GLN A 46 -63.15 42.05 25.49
C GLN A 46 -62.85 43.04 24.36
N ASP A 47 -62.55 44.32 24.67
CA ASP A 47 -62.02 45.26 23.70
C ASP A 47 -60.54 44.95 23.41
N LEU A 48 -60.34 44.29 22.26
CA LEU A 48 -59.03 43.85 21.80
C LEU A 48 -58.07 45.02 21.47
N ARG A 49 -58.55 46.27 21.38
CA ARG A 49 -57.69 47.45 21.26
C ARG A 49 -57.03 47.79 22.59
N ASN A 50 -57.79 47.77 23.70
CA ASN A 50 -57.27 47.99 25.05
C ASN A 50 -56.33 46.85 25.46
N ALA A 51 -56.69 45.60 25.16
CA ALA A 51 -55.82 44.45 25.37
C ALA A 51 -54.48 44.62 24.63
N ARG A 52 -54.50 45.11 23.38
CA ARG A 52 -53.27 45.37 22.60
C ARG A 52 -52.46 46.53 23.18
N HIS A 53 -53.10 47.59 23.70
CA HIS A 53 -52.45 48.71 24.38
C HIS A 53 -51.70 48.25 25.64
N GLY A 54 -52.36 47.46 26.50
CA GLY A 54 -51.76 46.91 27.71
C GLY A 54 -50.57 45.99 27.41
N LEU A 55 -50.72 45.09 26.44
CA LEU A 55 -49.64 44.19 26.01
C LEU A 55 -48.45 44.95 25.39
N GLN A 56 -48.70 46.03 24.65
CA GLN A 56 -47.64 46.86 24.08
C GLN A 56 -46.88 47.63 25.18
N SER A 57 -47.58 48.14 26.20
CA SER A 57 -46.98 48.81 27.35
C SER A 57 -46.12 47.84 28.18
N PHE A 58 -46.61 46.61 28.39
CA PHE A 58 -45.82 45.55 29.05
C PHE A 58 -44.60 45.14 28.22
N LYS A 59 -44.74 45.05 26.89
CA LYS A 59 -43.61 44.80 25.99
C LYS A 59 -42.52 45.86 26.16
N GLY A 60 -42.87 47.14 26.27
CA GLY A 60 -41.91 48.23 26.47
C GLY A 60 -41.10 48.06 27.76
N LEU A 61 -41.77 47.72 28.87
CA LEU A 61 -41.09 47.41 30.14
C LEU A 61 -40.11 46.23 30.00
N LEU A 62 -40.52 45.16 29.33
CA LEU A 62 -39.69 43.96 29.15
C LEU A 62 -38.52 44.19 28.20
N ASP A 63 -38.72 44.96 27.12
CA ASP A 63 -37.66 45.34 26.19
C ASP A 63 -36.56 46.12 26.93
N ASN A 64 -36.91 47.05 27.83
CA ASN A 64 -35.94 47.77 28.66
C ASN A 64 -35.14 46.83 29.60
N ILE A 65 -35.80 45.82 30.19
CA ILE A 65 -35.12 44.84 31.04
C ILE A 65 -34.12 44.00 30.25
N VAL A 66 -34.51 43.53 29.06
CA VAL A 66 -33.72 42.64 28.21
C VAL A 66 -32.58 43.38 27.51
N ALA A 67 -32.80 44.61 27.05
CA ALA A 67 -31.77 45.44 26.41
C ALA A 67 -30.70 45.93 27.40
N GLY A 68 -31.04 46.06 28.69
CA GLY A 68 -30.16 46.66 29.69
C GLY A 68 -30.09 48.19 29.60
N ASP A 69 -31.02 48.81 28.88
CA ASP A 69 -31.12 50.26 28.72
C ASP A 69 -31.92 50.89 29.88
N GLY A 70 -31.39 51.95 30.49
CA GLY A 70 -32.05 52.70 31.57
C GLY A 70 -31.95 52.07 32.97
N ASP A 71 -32.96 52.33 33.80
CA ASP A 71 -33.05 51.94 35.22
C ASP A 71 -33.43 50.44 35.38
N GLN A 72 -32.62 49.54 34.82
CA GLN A 72 -32.89 48.10 34.73
C GLN A 72 -33.29 47.47 36.07
N ARG A 73 -32.69 47.92 37.18
CA ARG A 73 -33.01 47.44 38.54
C ARG A 73 -34.45 47.79 38.94
N THR A 74 -34.88 49.02 38.67
CA THR A 74 -36.23 49.52 38.95
C THR A 74 -37.25 48.75 38.12
N ASN A 75 -36.98 48.54 36.83
CA ASN A 75 -37.86 47.77 35.94
C ASN A 75 -37.99 46.30 36.36
N VAL A 76 -36.90 45.66 36.79
CA VAL A 76 -36.93 44.28 37.33
C VAL A 76 -37.71 44.21 38.65
N GLN A 77 -37.63 45.24 39.51
CA GLN A 77 -38.42 45.32 40.74
C GLN A 77 -39.93 45.46 40.44
N ILE A 78 -40.30 46.33 39.50
CA ILE A 78 -41.70 46.47 39.04
C ILE A 78 -42.21 45.12 38.53
N LEU A 79 -41.42 44.42 37.70
CA LEU A 79 -41.78 43.10 37.18
C LEU A 79 -41.93 42.06 38.31
N GLN A 80 -41.02 42.06 39.29
CA GLN A 80 -41.07 41.15 40.44
C GLN A 80 -42.34 41.37 41.28
N GLN A 81 -42.65 42.62 41.60
CA GLN A 81 -43.86 42.98 42.35
C GLN A 81 -45.13 42.58 41.59
N TYR A 82 -45.18 42.82 40.28
CA TYR A 82 -46.28 42.40 39.42
C TYR A 82 -46.46 40.87 39.45
N LEU A 83 -45.38 40.10 39.19
CA LEU A 83 -45.42 38.64 39.17
C LEU A 83 -45.79 38.02 40.52
N GLU A 84 -45.44 38.64 41.64
CA GLU A 84 -45.88 38.21 42.97
C GLU A 84 -47.35 38.54 43.22
N SER A 85 -47.83 39.71 42.75
CA SER A 85 -49.22 40.14 42.91
C SER A 85 -50.23 39.29 42.11
N VAL A 86 -49.80 38.74 40.96
CA VAL A 86 -50.63 37.92 40.05
C VAL A 86 -50.31 36.42 40.20
N LYS A 87 -49.53 36.04 41.22
CA LYS A 87 -49.23 34.64 41.51
C LYS A 87 -50.51 33.89 41.92
N PRO A 88 -50.78 32.70 41.35
CA PRO A 88 -51.94 31.92 41.76
C PRO A 88 -51.82 31.50 43.23
N ARG A 89 -52.95 31.54 43.95
CA ARG A 89 -53.05 31.03 45.33
C ARG A 89 -53.01 29.50 45.38
N ASP A 90 -53.42 28.87 44.28
CA ASP A 90 -53.34 27.44 44.09
C ASP A 90 -51.91 27.03 43.70
N THR A 91 -51.40 25.97 44.32
CA THR A 91 -50.09 25.37 44.04
C THR A 91 -50.21 24.03 43.32
N SER A 92 -51.41 23.64 42.90
CA SER A 92 -51.69 22.41 42.14
C SER A 92 -51.09 22.45 40.72
N GLU A 93 -51.11 21.31 40.03
CA GLU A 93 -50.69 21.25 38.62
C GLU A 93 -51.62 22.06 37.68
N ASP A 94 -52.82 22.42 38.14
CA ASP A 94 -53.82 23.19 37.39
C ASP A 94 -53.69 24.71 37.57
N ALA A 95 -52.76 25.17 38.42
CA ALA A 95 -52.53 26.59 38.65
C ALA A 95 -52.22 27.37 37.36
N VAL A 96 -53.00 28.43 37.11
CA VAL A 96 -52.87 29.29 35.93
C VAL A 96 -52.10 30.56 36.30
N PHE A 97 -50.90 30.71 35.75
CA PHE A 97 -50.10 31.93 35.87
C PHE A 97 -50.51 32.93 34.79
N LEU A 98 -50.54 34.23 35.15
CA LEU A 98 -50.94 35.32 34.26
C LEU A 98 -52.34 35.10 33.66
N VAL A 99 -53.33 34.79 34.51
CA VAL A 99 -54.70 34.44 34.13
C VAL A 99 -55.25 35.38 33.04
N ASP A 100 -55.23 36.68 33.28
CA ASP A 100 -55.78 37.67 32.34
C ASP A 100 -55.10 37.64 30.96
N VAL A 101 -53.77 37.55 30.90
CA VAL A 101 -53.00 37.46 29.64
C VAL A 101 -53.31 36.15 28.91
N MET A 102 -53.44 35.06 29.64
CA MET A 102 -53.79 33.73 29.13
C MET A 102 -55.23 33.66 28.61
N GLU A 103 -56.15 34.40 29.23
CA GLU A 103 -57.53 34.56 28.78
C GLU A 103 -57.64 35.46 27.55
N MET A 104 -56.92 36.59 27.53
CA MET A 104 -56.80 37.45 26.35
C MET A 104 -56.31 36.66 25.14
N TRP A 105 -55.30 35.80 25.32
CA TRP A 105 -54.79 34.96 24.23
C TRP A 105 -55.83 33.97 23.73
N SER A 106 -56.52 33.28 24.64
CA SER A 106 -57.54 32.28 24.30
C SER A 106 -58.72 32.92 23.57
N PHE A 107 -59.19 34.08 24.06
CA PHE A 107 -60.27 34.84 23.42
C PHE A 107 -59.85 35.37 22.05
N ALA A 108 -58.64 35.94 21.93
CA ALA A 108 -58.11 36.39 20.64
C ALA A 108 -57.96 35.25 19.63
N ALA A 109 -57.54 34.06 20.07
CA ALA A 109 -57.46 32.87 19.23
C ALA A 109 -58.84 32.37 18.77
N GLN A 110 -59.88 32.50 19.60
CA GLN A 110 -61.26 32.15 19.27
C GLN A 110 -61.89 33.13 18.27
N VAL A 111 -61.67 34.43 18.46
CA VAL A 111 -62.22 35.51 17.61
C VAL A 111 -61.37 35.73 16.35
N GLY A 112 -60.14 35.22 16.31
CA GLY A 112 -59.23 35.36 15.18
C GLY A 112 -58.51 36.70 15.11
N ASN A 113 -58.28 37.37 16.25
CA ASN A 113 -57.56 38.64 16.28
C ASN A 113 -56.04 38.42 16.26
N GLU A 114 -55.48 38.57 15.06
CA GLU A 114 -54.05 38.38 14.78
C GLU A 114 -53.12 39.32 15.57
N GLY A 115 -53.58 40.54 15.88
CA GLY A 115 -52.79 41.53 16.59
C GLY A 115 -52.53 41.15 18.05
N VAL A 116 -53.58 40.75 18.77
CA VAL A 116 -53.47 40.29 20.17
C VAL A 116 -52.77 38.93 20.24
N MET A 117 -53.08 38.00 19.32
CA MET A 117 -52.39 36.70 19.23
C MET A 117 -50.86 36.84 19.10
N SER A 118 -50.39 37.79 18.29
CA SER A 118 -48.97 38.12 18.15
C SER A 118 -48.41 38.80 19.39
N SER A 119 -49.13 39.80 19.93
CA SER A 119 -48.67 40.61 21.07
C SER A 119 -48.47 39.77 22.33
N VAL A 120 -49.40 38.84 22.63
CA VAL A 120 -49.24 37.91 23.77
C VAL A 120 -48.00 37.05 23.60
N ALA A 121 -47.78 36.46 22.41
CA ALA A 121 -46.61 35.63 22.15
C ALA A 121 -45.28 36.41 22.27
N VAL A 122 -45.25 37.69 21.86
CA VAL A 122 -44.10 38.57 22.05
C VAL A 122 -43.82 38.82 23.53
N VAL A 123 -44.85 39.21 24.28
CA VAL A 123 -44.76 39.51 25.71
C VAL A 123 -44.28 38.29 26.48
N LEU A 124 -44.87 37.12 26.25
CA LEU A 124 -44.48 35.89 26.94
C LEU A 124 -43.06 35.45 26.59
N ALA A 125 -42.61 35.63 25.34
CA ALA A 125 -41.23 35.36 24.97
C ALA A 125 -40.24 36.27 25.72
N LEU A 126 -40.49 37.58 25.72
CA LEU A 126 -39.65 38.56 26.42
C LEU A 126 -39.67 38.35 27.94
N LEU A 127 -40.83 38.00 28.49
CA LEU A 127 -40.99 37.72 29.91
C LEU A 127 -40.16 36.50 30.33
N LEU A 128 -40.23 35.40 29.57
CA LEU A 128 -39.41 34.22 29.85
C LEU A 128 -37.92 34.52 29.72
N GLN A 129 -37.52 35.35 28.75
CA GLN A 129 -36.14 35.80 28.59
C GLN A 129 -35.68 36.67 29.78
N ALA A 130 -36.49 37.64 30.21
CA ALA A 130 -36.20 38.50 31.37
C ALA A 130 -36.12 37.69 32.68
N VAL A 131 -37.05 36.75 32.86
CA VAL A 131 -37.09 35.86 34.03
C VAL A 131 -35.87 34.92 34.07
N SER A 132 -35.41 34.43 32.92
CA SER A 132 -34.20 33.60 32.83
C SER A 132 -32.93 34.33 33.32
N GLY A 133 -32.90 35.66 33.23
CA GLY A 133 -31.80 36.50 33.72
C GLY A 133 -31.75 36.70 35.24
N SER A 134 -32.79 36.29 35.99
CA SER A 134 -32.88 36.48 37.44
C SER A 134 -33.33 35.23 38.17
N LEU A 135 -32.45 34.67 39.01
CA LEU A 135 -32.69 33.44 39.78
C LEU A 135 -33.94 33.52 40.68
N GLN A 136 -34.28 34.72 41.18
CA GLN A 136 -35.48 34.92 42.00
C GLN A 136 -36.79 34.78 41.20
N LEU A 137 -36.76 35.13 39.92
CA LEU A 137 -37.94 35.15 39.06
C LEU A 137 -38.19 33.79 38.39
N VAL A 138 -37.18 32.91 38.30
CA VAL A 138 -37.27 31.61 37.60
C VAL A 138 -38.49 30.80 38.04
N ARG A 139 -38.84 30.82 39.34
CA ARG A 139 -40.04 30.14 39.88
C ARG A 139 -41.33 30.56 39.19
N HIS A 140 -41.48 31.84 38.84
CA HIS A 140 -42.63 32.37 38.12
C HIS A 140 -42.58 31.94 36.64
N GLY A 141 -41.38 31.92 36.04
CA GLY A 141 -41.17 31.40 34.69
C GLY A 141 -41.57 29.93 34.55
N LEU A 142 -41.21 29.08 35.52
CA LEU A 142 -41.62 27.67 35.56
C LEU A 142 -43.15 27.54 35.67
N GLY A 143 -43.78 28.36 36.50
CA GLY A 143 -45.25 28.45 36.58
C GLY A 143 -45.91 28.85 35.26
N ILE A 144 -45.34 29.83 34.55
CA ILE A 144 -45.81 30.22 33.21
C ILE A 144 -45.66 29.05 32.23
N CYS A 145 -44.52 28.34 32.23
CA CYS A 145 -44.32 27.16 31.41
C CYS A 145 -45.33 26.04 31.72
N GLN A 146 -45.73 25.87 32.98
CA GLN A 146 -46.79 24.95 33.38
C GLN A 146 -48.14 25.33 32.80
N THR A 147 -48.48 26.62 32.80
CA THR A 147 -49.72 27.10 32.18
C THR A 147 -49.71 26.94 30.66
N LEU A 148 -48.56 27.13 29.99
CA LEU A 148 -48.43 26.94 28.54
C LEU A 148 -48.72 25.51 28.06
N ILE A 149 -48.50 24.50 28.91
CA ILE A 149 -48.74 23.09 28.59
C ILE A 149 -50.16 22.62 28.94
N GLN A 150 -51.01 23.48 29.48
CA GLN A 150 -52.43 23.17 29.71
C GLN A 150 -53.22 23.18 28.39
N GLU A 151 -54.27 22.37 28.29
CA GLU A 151 -55.01 22.13 27.04
C GLU A 151 -55.53 23.43 26.38
N ARG A 152 -56.05 24.37 27.18
CA ARG A 152 -56.56 25.66 26.70
C ARG A 152 -55.47 26.46 25.98
N GLN A 153 -54.27 26.54 26.56
CA GLN A 153 -53.15 27.29 25.97
C GLN A 153 -52.47 26.53 24.84
N LEU A 154 -52.43 25.20 24.88
CA LEU A 154 -51.94 24.38 23.77
C LEU A 154 -52.80 24.56 22.50
N LYS A 155 -54.12 24.72 22.63
CA LYS A 155 -55.02 25.06 21.52
C LYS A 155 -54.71 26.44 20.94
N SER A 156 -54.52 27.45 21.79
CA SER A 156 -54.12 28.82 21.37
C SER A 156 -52.75 28.81 20.67
N LEU A 157 -51.79 28.06 21.20
CA LEU A 157 -50.46 27.85 20.64
C LEU A 157 -50.52 27.20 19.26
N SER A 158 -51.25 26.10 19.12
CA SER A 158 -51.45 25.40 17.85
C SER A 158 -52.09 26.31 16.80
N LYS A 159 -53.07 27.13 17.18
CA LYS A 159 -53.69 28.13 16.31
C LYS A 159 -52.69 29.19 15.82
N ASN A 160 -51.83 29.70 16.71
CA ASN A 160 -50.75 30.60 16.32
C ASN A 160 -49.79 29.93 15.33
N LEU A 161 -49.28 28.73 15.65
CA LEU A 161 -48.28 28.01 14.83
C LEU A 161 -48.80 27.54 13.47
N SER A 162 -50.10 27.36 13.33
CA SER A 162 -50.78 26.95 12.09
C SER A 162 -51.23 28.12 11.20
N SER A 163 -51.02 29.37 11.63
CA SER A 163 -51.33 30.59 10.86
C SER A 163 -50.68 30.60 9.48
N ASP A 164 -51.26 31.33 8.51
CA ASP A 164 -50.78 31.38 7.12
C ASP A 164 -49.29 31.74 6.99
N LYS A 165 -48.63 31.26 5.93
CA LYS A 165 -47.18 31.46 5.72
C LYS A 165 -46.76 32.94 5.72
N ASN A 166 -47.64 33.85 5.30
CA ASN A 166 -47.37 35.28 5.23
C ASN A 166 -47.48 35.99 6.59
N LYS A 167 -47.99 35.31 7.62
CA LYS A 167 -48.20 35.86 8.98
C LYS A 167 -46.98 35.61 9.87
N GLY A 168 -45.79 35.95 9.38
CA GLY A 168 -44.54 35.76 10.10
C GLY A 168 -44.50 36.49 11.45
N PHE A 169 -45.23 37.60 11.59
CA PHE A 169 -45.36 38.35 12.85
C PHE A 169 -46.11 37.59 13.95
N ILE A 170 -46.88 36.54 13.64
CA ILE A 170 -47.49 35.63 14.64
C ILE A 170 -46.59 34.42 14.88
N LEU A 171 -46.06 33.84 13.81
CA LEU A 171 -45.25 32.62 13.85
C LEU A 171 -43.93 32.81 14.61
N SER A 172 -43.17 33.87 14.27
CA SER A 172 -41.84 34.11 14.86
C SER A 172 -41.88 34.34 16.37
N PRO A 173 -42.75 35.21 16.93
CA PRO A 173 -42.88 35.35 18.38
C PRO A 173 -43.31 34.07 19.09
N THR A 174 -44.24 33.30 18.50
CA THR A 174 -44.70 32.05 19.09
C THR A 174 -43.58 31.00 19.17
N LEU A 175 -42.75 30.89 18.13
CA LEU A 175 -41.57 30.02 18.12
C LEU A 175 -40.48 30.49 19.10
N ARG A 176 -40.28 31.80 19.24
CA ARG A 176 -39.36 32.36 20.25
C ARG A 176 -39.84 32.06 21.66
N MET A 177 -41.11 32.25 21.95
CA MET A 177 -41.70 31.91 23.26
C MET A 177 -41.48 30.44 23.60
N LEU A 178 -41.72 29.52 22.64
CA LEU A 178 -41.46 28.11 22.85
C LEU A 178 -39.97 27.78 23.05
N ARG A 179 -39.08 28.46 22.33
CA ARG A 179 -37.64 28.35 22.54
C ARG A 179 -37.25 28.77 23.96
N GLU A 180 -37.69 29.94 24.42
CA GLU A 180 -37.37 30.42 25.78
C GLU A 180 -37.95 29.50 26.85
N ALA A 181 -39.17 29.00 26.67
CA ALA A 181 -39.78 28.02 27.56
C ALA A 181 -39.01 26.69 27.63
N VAL A 182 -38.42 26.24 26.51
CA VAL A 182 -37.56 25.05 26.46
C VAL A 182 -36.19 25.29 27.07
N CYS A 183 -35.66 26.51 27.00
CA CYS A 183 -34.32 26.85 27.52
C CYS A 183 -34.31 27.16 29.02
N LEU A 184 -35.45 27.56 29.60
CA LEU A 184 -35.55 28.01 30.99
C LEU A 184 -35.06 26.94 31.97
N ASP A 185 -34.30 27.38 32.97
CA ASP A 185 -33.78 26.56 34.09
C ASP A 185 -33.09 25.26 33.61
N GLY A 186 -32.23 25.39 32.61
CA GLY A 186 -31.50 24.24 32.05
C GLY A 186 -32.37 23.21 31.35
N GLY A 187 -33.59 23.58 30.95
CA GLY A 187 -34.51 22.71 30.22
C GLY A 187 -35.55 21.99 31.05
N ALA A 188 -35.91 22.52 32.22
CA ALA A 188 -36.88 21.91 33.14
C ALA A 188 -38.19 21.47 32.47
N TYR A 189 -38.73 22.29 31.55
CA TYR A 189 -39.98 21.99 30.82
C TYR A 189 -39.77 21.39 29.42
N ALA A 190 -38.54 21.18 28.96
CA ALA A 190 -38.25 20.69 27.61
C ALA A 190 -38.97 19.37 27.30
N LYS A 191 -38.96 18.42 28.25
CA LYS A 191 -39.65 17.12 28.12
C LYS A 191 -41.18 17.28 28.05
N ARG A 192 -41.77 18.12 28.90
CA ARG A 192 -43.23 18.33 28.94
C ARG A 192 -43.72 19.02 27.65
N ILE A 193 -43.01 20.04 27.19
CA ILE A 193 -43.30 20.74 25.91
C ILE A 193 -43.17 19.78 24.72
N PHE A 194 -42.16 18.90 24.71
CA PHE A 194 -42.02 17.89 23.66
C PHE A 194 -43.12 16.83 23.71
N ARG A 195 -43.61 16.43 24.91
CA ARG A 195 -44.74 15.49 25.02
C ARG A 195 -46.04 16.06 24.45
N ALA A 196 -46.21 17.39 24.48
CA ALA A 196 -47.29 18.10 23.80
C ALA A 196 -47.06 18.32 22.27
N ARG A 197 -46.27 17.45 21.62
CA ARG A 197 -45.89 17.54 20.20
C ARG A 197 -47.04 17.66 19.21
N ASP A 198 -48.22 17.14 19.54
CA ASP A 198 -49.41 17.24 18.69
C ASP A 198 -49.88 18.70 18.52
N PHE A 199 -49.50 19.58 19.45
CA PHE A 199 -49.72 21.02 19.37
C PHE A 199 -48.45 21.79 18.98
N THR A 200 -47.28 21.38 19.50
CA THR A 200 -46.02 22.15 19.37
C THR A 200 -45.25 21.84 18.08
N LEU A 201 -45.33 20.62 17.55
CA LEU A 201 -44.51 20.16 16.41
C LEU A 201 -45.30 19.96 15.10
N THR A 202 -46.63 19.83 15.17
CA THR A 202 -47.48 19.54 14.00
C THR A 202 -47.26 20.50 12.82
N SER A 203 -47.13 21.81 13.10
CA SER A 203 -46.84 22.83 12.07
C SER A 203 -45.36 23.15 11.90
N LEU A 204 -44.47 22.55 12.73
CA LEU A 204 -43.05 22.90 12.75
C LEU A 204 -42.36 22.53 11.43
N GLY A 205 -42.68 21.38 10.84
CA GLY A 205 -42.12 20.99 9.55
C GLY A 205 -42.35 22.04 8.47
N ARG A 206 -43.58 22.55 8.35
CA ARG A 206 -43.93 23.66 7.45
C ARG A 206 -43.17 24.94 7.82
N ASN A 207 -43.11 25.28 9.11
CA ASN A 207 -42.49 26.53 9.58
C ASN A 207 -40.96 26.55 9.37
N LEU A 208 -40.31 25.38 9.39
CA LEU A 208 -38.91 25.23 8.99
C LEU A 208 -38.71 25.64 7.52
N GLU A 209 -39.70 25.55 6.64
CA GLU A 209 -39.54 25.90 5.21
C GLU A 209 -39.83 27.37 4.88
N ILE A 210 -40.24 28.19 5.86
CA ILE A 210 -40.62 29.59 5.64
C ILE A 210 -39.38 30.50 5.80
N GLY A 211 -38.63 30.66 4.70
CA GLY A 211 -37.41 31.47 4.66
C GLY A 211 -37.62 32.99 4.79
N HIS A 212 -36.51 33.75 4.71
CA HIS A 212 -36.52 35.20 4.73
C HIS A 212 -37.25 35.79 3.49
N VAL A 213 -38.07 36.82 3.71
CA VAL A 213 -38.78 37.55 2.65
C VAL A 213 -38.12 38.92 2.50
N GLY A 214 -37.11 39.01 1.63
CA GLY A 214 -36.34 40.23 1.38
C GLY A 214 -35.16 39.99 0.42
N VAL A 215 -34.71 41.04 -0.28
CA VAL A 215 -33.54 40.99 -1.20
C VAL A 215 -32.22 41.14 -0.42
N SER A 216 -32.26 41.73 0.79
CA SER A 216 -31.11 41.93 1.66
C SER A 216 -30.83 40.69 2.54
N PRO A 217 -29.56 40.43 2.92
CA PRO A 217 -29.21 39.34 3.83
C PRO A 217 -29.89 39.53 5.20
N GLU A 218 -30.30 38.42 5.82
CA GLU A 218 -31.04 38.41 7.08
C GLU A 218 -30.17 38.95 8.24
N GLU A 219 -30.54 40.11 8.79
CA GLU A 219 -29.92 40.68 10.01
C GLU A 219 -30.24 39.83 11.25
N MET A 220 -29.28 39.66 12.16
CA MET A 220 -29.46 38.86 13.39
C MET A 220 -30.64 39.33 14.26
N ARG A 221 -31.00 40.62 14.18
CA ARG A 221 -32.12 41.22 14.93
C ARG A 221 -33.49 40.97 14.30
N LYS A 222 -33.57 40.58 13.01
CA LYS A 222 -34.81 40.33 12.26
C LYS A 222 -34.87 38.88 11.78
N ALA A 223 -34.81 37.97 12.76
CA ALA A 223 -34.85 36.53 12.49
C ALA A 223 -36.13 36.10 11.76
N SER A 224 -35.97 35.36 10.66
CA SER A 224 -37.07 34.81 9.87
C SER A 224 -37.84 33.72 10.64
N VAL A 225 -39.00 33.31 10.10
CA VAL A 225 -39.80 32.23 10.69
C VAL A 225 -38.96 30.94 10.73
N ARG A 226 -38.22 30.65 9.66
CA ARG A 226 -37.28 29.51 9.59
C ARG A 226 -36.19 29.61 10.65
N THR A 227 -35.52 30.75 10.83
CA THR A 227 -34.47 30.91 11.85
C THR A 227 -34.99 30.61 13.26
N ASN A 228 -36.17 31.12 13.61
CA ASN A 228 -36.79 30.84 14.91
C ASN A 228 -37.25 29.38 15.05
N ALA A 229 -37.78 28.78 13.98
CA ALA A 229 -38.15 27.36 13.96
C ALA A 229 -36.93 26.45 14.14
N ILE A 230 -35.81 26.77 13.51
CA ILE A 230 -34.54 26.06 13.66
C ILE A 230 -34.05 26.17 15.09
N ARG A 231 -33.97 27.38 15.66
CA ARG A 231 -33.51 27.57 17.04
C ARG A 231 -34.38 26.85 18.07
N PHE A 232 -35.71 26.83 17.86
CA PHE A 232 -36.60 26.02 18.69
C PHE A 232 -36.28 24.53 18.59
N PHE A 233 -36.11 24.00 17.36
CA PHE A 233 -35.73 22.60 17.14
C PHE A 233 -34.36 22.26 17.76
N LEU A 234 -33.34 23.12 17.59
CA LEU A 234 -32.01 22.92 18.17
C LEU A 234 -32.02 23.02 19.70
N SER A 235 -32.88 23.85 20.28
CA SER A 235 -33.05 23.95 21.74
C SER A 235 -33.68 22.68 22.31
N LEU A 236 -34.66 22.09 21.61
CA LEU A 236 -35.17 20.76 21.97
C LEU A 236 -34.08 19.69 21.89
N LEU A 237 -33.23 19.69 20.85
CA LEU A 237 -32.10 18.75 20.78
C LEU A 237 -31.12 18.93 21.94
N LYS A 238 -30.80 20.17 22.33
CA LYS A 238 -29.87 20.47 23.42
C LYS A 238 -30.38 19.96 24.76
N TYR A 239 -31.62 20.30 25.11
CA TYR A 239 -32.17 20.11 26.47
C TYR A 239 -32.95 18.81 26.68
N LEU A 240 -33.42 18.14 25.63
CA LEU A 240 -33.98 16.79 25.79
C LEU A 240 -32.90 15.79 26.17
N GLN A 241 -33.27 14.80 27.01
CA GLN A 241 -32.45 13.62 27.26
C GLN A 241 -32.42 12.71 26.02
N SER A 242 -31.48 11.75 25.96
CA SER A 242 -31.25 10.89 24.80
C SER A 242 -32.51 10.19 24.26
N ASP A 243 -33.42 9.73 25.11
CA ASP A 243 -34.72 9.16 24.67
C ASP A 243 -35.63 10.19 24.00
N GLY A 244 -35.67 11.42 24.53
CA GLY A 244 -36.40 12.53 23.92
C GLY A 244 -35.79 12.95 22.58
N ARG A 245 -34.46 13.01 22.49
CA ARG A 245 -33.74 13.27 21.23
C ARG A 245 -34.03 12.19 20.19
N LYS A 246 -34.00 10.92 20.59
CA LYS A 246 -34.39 9.78 19.75
C LYS A 246 -35.80 9.96 19.21
N GLU A 247 -36.78 10.22 20.08
CA GLU A 247 -38.18 10.45 19.67
C GLU A 247 -38.32 11.66 18.74
N LEU A 248 -37.61 12.77 19.01
CA LEU A 248 -37.63 13.96 18.17
C LEU A 248 -37.09 13.66 16.75
N LEU A 249 -36.01 12.91 16.64
CA LEU A 249 -35.42 12.49 15.36
C LEU A 249 -36.29 11.48 14.61
N THR A 250 -37.15 10.73 15.32
CA THR A 250 -38.12 9.81 14.71
C THR A 250 -39.36 10.50 14.16
N GLN A 251 -39.59 11.78 14.51
CA GLN A 251 -40.71 12.55 13.97
C GLN A 251 -40.57 12.70 12.46
N LYS A 252 -41.67 12.40 11.75
CA LYS A 252 -41.68 12.34 10.30
C LYS A 252 -41.25 13.68 9.68
N ASP A 253 -40.31 13.60 8.74
CA ASP A 253 -39.80 14.69 7.89
C ASP A 253 -39.10 15.87 8.59
N LEU A 254 -39.11 16.02 9.92
CA LEU A 254 -38.56 17.23 10.58
C LEU A 254 -37.08 17.49 10.22
N LEU A 255 -36.22 16.48 10.38
CA LEU A 255 -34.79 16.63 10.04
C LEU A 255 -34.56 16.80 8.52
N SER A 256 -35.39 16.15 7.70
CA SER A 256 -35.32 16.33 6.24
C SER A 256 -35.70 17.77 5.85
N ARG A 257 -36.69 18.38 6.49
CA ARG A 257 -37.10 19.76 6.24
C ARG A 257 -36.11 20.78 6.82
N LEU A 258 -35.50 20.47 7.96
CA LEU A 258 -34.36 21.23 8.50
C LEU A 258 -33.24 21.33 7.46
N THR A 259 -32.81 20.20 6.90
CA THR A 259 -31.64 20.15 6.00
C THR A 259 -31.95 20.59 4.56
N PHE A 260 -33.23 20.74 4.18
CA PHE A 260 -33.64 21.03 2.80
C PHE A 260 -33.14 22.37 2.27
N LEU A 261 -33.22 23.44 3.08
CA LEU A 261 -32.84 24.81 2.70
C LEU A 261 -31.48 25.23 3.30
N LEU A 262 -30.65 24.26 3.69
CA LEU A 262 -29.39 24.52 4.41
C LEU A 262 -28.43 25.44 3.65
N LYS A 263 -28.43 25.38 2.30
CA LYS A 263 -27.58 26.23 1.44
C LYS A 263 -28.03 27.70 1.42
N SER A 264 -29.31 27.98 1.69
CA SER A 264 -29.85 29.34 1.72
C SER A 264 -29.89 29.96 3.12
N ASP A 265 -29.52 29.21 4.16
CA ASP A 265 -29.46 29.70 5.53
C ASP A 265 -28.22 30.57 5.75
N PRO A 266 -28.27 31.59 6.63
CA PRO A 266 -27.12 32.46 6.91
C PRO A 266 -25.97 31.69 7.60
N PRO A 267 -24.70 32.11 7.44
CA PRO A 267 -23.53 31.37 7.92
C PRO A 267 -23.58 30.97 9.40
N TYR A 268 -23.94 31.91 10.29
CA TYR A 268 -24.03 31.66 11.73
C TYR A 268 -25.01 30.54 12.07
N LEU A 269 -26.14 30.47 11.34
CA LEU A 269 -27.19 29.49 11.59
C LEU A 269 -26.79 28.11 11.08
N VAL A 270 -26.11 28.03 9.92
CA VAL A 270 -25.56 26.78 9.41
C VAL A 270 -24.53 26.21 10.39
N LEU A 271 -23.66 27.05 10.95
CA LEU A 271 -22.69 26.64 11.97
C LEU A 271 -23.38 26.12 13.24
N GLU A 272 -24.43 26.80 13.72
CA GLU A 272 -25.23 26.36 14.87
C GLU A 272 -25.90 24.99 14.62
N ILE A 273 -26.45 24.77 13.41
CA ILE A 273 -27.04 23.49 13.02
C ILE A 273 -25.98 22.38 13.01
N LEU A 274 -24.84 22.59 12.36
CA LEU A 274 -23.78 21.58 12.24
C LEU A 274 -23.24 21.18 13.61
N GLU A 275 -23.00 22.16 14.49
CA GLU A 275 -22.49 21.92 15.85
C GLU A 275 -23.53 21.18 16.71
N SER A 276 -24.79 21.62 16.69
CA SER A 276 -25.86 21.00 17.47
C SER A 276 -26.14 19.56 17.03
N LEU A 277 -26.21 19.30 15.71
CA LEU A 277 -26.37 17.93 15.19
C LEU A 277 -25.17 17.05 15.55
N LYS A 278 -23.95 17.58 15.53
CA LYS A 278 -22.76 16.81 15.91
C LYS A 278 -22.79 16.44 17.39
N THR A 279 -22.95 17.45 18.25
CA THR A 279 -22.80 17.32 19.70
C THR A 279 -23.99 16.61 20.36
N HIS A 280 -25.22 16.86 19.91
CA HIS A 280 -26.41 16.30 20.54
C HIS A 280 -27.00 15.08 19.82
N VAL A 281 -26.59 14.79 18.57
CA VAL A 281 -27.09 13.60 17.83
C VAL A 281 -25.98 12.60 17.56
N LEU A 282 -24.91 13.01 16.88
CA LEU A 282 -23.89 12.05 16.44
C LEU A 282 -23.01 11.54 17.59
N MET A 283 -22.62 12.43 18.52
CA MET A 283 -21.81 12.12 19.70
C MET A 283 -22.60 11.49 20.86
N ASP A 284 -23.93 11.43 20.78
CA ASP A 284 -24.75 10.79 21.81
C ASP A 284 -24.82 9.27 21.57
N ASP A 285 -24.02 8.51 22.30
CA ASP A 285 -23.93 7.05 22.17
C ASP A 285 -25.21 6.31 22.60
N LYS A 286 -26.11 6.97 23.34
CA LYS A 286 -27.39 6.39 23.76
C LYS A 286 -28.44 6.42 22.66
N ILE A 287 -28.25 7.24 21.61
CA ILE A 287 -29.16 7.25 20.46
C ILE A 287 -28.85 6.03 19.58
N PRO A 288 -29.83 5.14 19.32
CA PRO A 288 -29.60 3.95 18.52
C PRO A 288 -29.11 4.28 17.12
N ARG A 289 -28.22 3.45 16.63
CA ARG A 289 -27.60 3.55 15.32
C ARG A 289 -28.60 3.68 14.18
N GLU A 290 -29.68 2.91 14.20
CA GLU A 290 -30.74 2.92 13.18
C GLU A 290 -31.39 4.31 13.04
N VAL A 291 -31.55 5.02 14.16
CA VAL A 291 -32.11 6.37 14.16
C VAL A 291 -31.13 7.34 13.53
N LYS A 292 -29.84 7.31 13.91
CA LYS A 292 -28.79 8.12 13.28
C LYS A 292 -28.68 7.82 11.78
N PHE A 293 -28.69 6.55 11.39
CA PHE A 293 -28.62 6.10 10.01
C PHE A 293 -29.79 6.63 9.16
N ARG A 294 -31.03 6.54 9.67
CA ARG A 294 -32.21 7.10 9.00
C ARG A 294 -32.13 8.62 8.86
N SER A 295 -31.60 9.30 9.87
CA SER A 295 -31.40 10.75 9.90
C SER A 295 -30.36 11.24 8.89
N PHE A 296 -29.24 10.52 8.76
CA PHE A 296 -28.10 10.88 7.90
C PHE A 296 -27.97 9.95 6.69
N ASN A 297 -29.06 9.80 5.93
CA ASN A 297 -29.08 9.06 4.67
C ASN A 297 -28.36 9.79 3.52
N THR A 298 -28.24 9.14 2.36
CA THR A 298 -27.58 9.69 1.15
C THR A 298 -28.08 11.11 0.80
N ARG A 299 -29.40 11.37 0.91
CA ARG A 299 -29.99 12.67 0.59
C ARG A 299 -29.54 13.76 1.57
N THR A 300 -29.51 13.47 2.87
CA THR A 300 -29.01 14.39 3.89
C THR A 300 -27.52 14.67 3.70
N LEU A 301 -26.71 13.64 3.41
CA LEU A 301 -25.28 13.80 3.15
C LEU A 301 -25.01 14.66 1.91
N MET A 302 -25.79 14.50 0.84
CA MET A 302 -25.69 15.35 -0.36
C MET A 302 -26.03 16.82 -0.10
N ARG A 303 -27.01 17.10 0.77
CA ARG A 303 -27.35 18.48 1.18
C ARG A 303 -26.23 19.12 1.99
N LEU A 304 -25.61 18.35 2.88
CA LEU A 304 -24.42 18.79 3.64
C LEU A 304 -23.21 19.00 2.72
N LEU A 305 -23.02 18.12 1.73
CA LEU A 305 -21.96 18.25 0.72
C LEU A 305 -22.09 19.53 -0.11
N ALA A 306 -23.33 19.96 -0.39
CA ALA A 306 -23.59 21.21 -1.12
C ALA A 306 -23.08 22.46 -0.40
N LEU A 307 -22.77 22.39 0.91
CA LEU A 307 -22.15 23.46 1.67
C LEU A 307 -20.65 23.64 1.36
N ASN A 308 -20.00 22.69 0.70
CA ASN A 308 -18.61 22.85 0.27
C ASN A 308 -18.47 24.00 -0.75
N THR A 309 -19.50 24.24 -1.56
CA THR A 309 -19.58 25.31 -2.57
C THR A 309 -20.54 26.43 -2.12
N TYR A 310 -20.65 26.65 -0.81
CA TYR A 310 -21.45 27.73 -0.24
C TYR A 310 -20.91 29.08 -0.78
N SER A 311 -21.71 29.75 -1.61
CA SER A 311 -21.27 30.88 -2.45
C SER A 311 -21.19 32.17 -1.65
N SER A 312 -20.07 32.85 -1.85
CA SER A 312 -19.74 34.21 -1.47
C SER A 312 -20.15 35.16 -2.60
N ASP A 313 -21.25 35.88 -2.40
CA ASP A 313 -21.49 37.17 -3.06
C ASP A 313 -21.02 38.26 -2.08
N ASP A 314 -19.92 38.93 -2.44
CA ASP A 314 -19.27 40.12 -1.86
C ASP A 314 -19.36 40.39 -0.32
N ASN A 315 -18.16 40.45 0.29
CA ASN A 315 -17.79 41.11 1.56
C ASN A 315 -17.67 40.32 2.89
N ALA A 316 -17.63 38.98 2.90
CA ALA A 316 -17.26 38.22 4.12
C ALA A 316 -16.49 36.91 3.81
N THR A 317 -15.19 37.01 3.53
CA THR A 317 -14.35 35.86 3.14
C THR A 317 -14.08 34.86 4.29
N ASP A 318 -14.11 35.29 5.55
CA ASP A 318 -13.74 34.43 6.68
C ASP A 318 -14.87 33.51 7.18
N GLU A 319 -16.10 34.01 7.29
CA GLU A 319 -17.22 33.21 7.81
C GLU A 319 -17.72 32.16 6.79
N THR A 320 -17.72 32.50 5.51
CA THR A 320 -18.12 31.59 4.42
C THR A 320 -17.13 30.44 4.22
N SER A 321 -15.83 30.74 4.31
CA SER A 321 -14.74 29.76 4.39
C SER A 321 -14.93 28.81 5.59
N THR A 322 -15.33 29.36 6.74
CA THR A 322 -15.55 28.59 7.98
C THR A 322 -16.71 27.59 7.83
N VAL A 323 -17.82 27.97 7.17
CA VAL A 323 -18.93 27.04 6.89
C VAL A 323 -18.47 25.87 6.03
N SER A 324 -17.78 26.14 4.93
CA SER A 324 -17.27 25.11 4.01
C SER A 324 -16.26 24.17 4.71
N TYR A 325 -15.44 24.69 5.63
CA TYR A 325 -14.52 23.88 6.44
C TYR A 325 -15.25 23.01 7.48
N LYS A 326 -16.20 23.59 8.23
CA LYS A 326 -16.97 22.87 9.26
C LYS A 326 -17.89 21.81 8.66
N ALA A 327 -18.50 22.08 7.50
CA ALA A 327 -19.29 21.10 6.76
C ALA A 327 -18.44 19.90 6.31
N HIS A 328 -17.23 20.15 5.78
CA HIS A 328 -16.30 19.09 5.43
C HIS A 328 -15.90 18.26 6.66
N LYS A 329 -15.52 18.89 7.78
CA LYS A 329 -15.23 18.17 9.04
C LYS A 329 -16.41 17.36 9.56
N PHE A 330 -17.63 17.88 9.44
CA PHE A 330 -18.85 17.19 9.82
C PHE A 330 -19.06 15.93 8.96
N LEU A 331 -18.94 16.03 7.64
CA LEU A 331 -19.05 14.89 6.72
C LEU A 331 -17.98 13.84 6.99
N THR A 332 -16.72 14.24 7.18
CA THR A 332 -15.64 13.32 7.51
C THR A 332 -15.96 12.57 8.81
N TYR A 333 -16.45 13.26 9.85
CA TYR A 333 -16.84 12.61 11.10
C TYR A 333 -17.99 11.61 10.94
N VAL A 334 -19.06 12.00 10.23
CA VAL A 334 -20.24 11.13 10.01
C VAL A 334 -19.87 9.87 9.23
N CYS A 335 -19.03 10.01 8.21
CA CYS A 335 -18.71 8.91 7.30
C CYS A 335 -17.57 8.00 7.77
N THR A 336 -16.80 8.39 8.79
CA THR A 336 -15.63 7.61 9.26
C THR A 336 -15.74 7.10 10.70
N ASN A 337 -16.68 7.62 11.51
CA ASN A 337 -16.84 7.20 12.89
C ASN A 337 -17.98 6.16 13.04
N PRO A 338 -17.70 4.93 13.53
CA PRO A 338 -18.74 3.92 13.79
C PRO A 338 -19.85 4.41 14.74
N GLY A 339 -19.52 5.26 15.73
CA GLY A 339 -20.48 5.81 16.69
C GLY A 339 -21.46 6.82 16.09
N ALA A 340 -21.12 7.43 14.94
CA ALA A 340 -22.00 8.35 14.22
C ALA A 340 -23.16 7.63 13.49
N GLY A 341 -23.09 6.30 13.37
CA GLY A 341 -24.16 5.43 12.92
C GLY A 341 -24.21 5.14 11.42
N VAL A 342 -23.66 6.00 10.57
CA VAL A 342 -23.64 5.78 9.11
C VAL A 342 -22.70 4.65 8.71
N LEU A 343 -21.48 4.63 9.26
CA LEU A 343 -20.49 3.57 9.02
C LEU A 343 -20.88 2.25 9.70
N TYR A 344 -21.10 1.20 8.91
CA TYR A 344 -21.25 -0.18 9.35
C TYR A 344 -19.89 -0.81 9.64
N PRO A 345 -19.75 -1.54 10.77
CA PRO A 345 -18.64 -2.46 10.94
C PRO A 345 -18.61 -3.44 9.77
N SER A 346 -17.50 -3.48 9.04
CA SER A 346 -17.26 -4.38 7.91
C SER A 346 -16.14 -5.36 8.25
N THR A 347 -16.04 -6.43 7.46
CA THR A 347 -15.02 -7.47 7.58
C THR A 347 -13.74 -7.13 6.80
N GLY A 348 -13.50 -5.84 6.50
CA GLY A 348 -12.32 -5.39 5.75
C GLY A 348 -12.41 -5.70 4.26
N LEU A 349 -11.55 -6.60 3.76
CA LEU A 349 -11.49 -6.99 2.34
C LEU A 349 -12.34 -8.22 2.00
N TYR A 350 -13.06 -8.77 2.98
CA TYR A 350 -13.94 -9.91 2.79
C TYR A 350 -15.34 -9.44 2.37
N PRO A 351 -15.90 -9.93 1.25
CA PRO A 351 -17.27 -9.60 0.85
C PRO A 351 -18.30 -9.98 1.91
N LYS A 352 -19.43 -9.27 1.92
CA LYS A 352 -20.59 -9.67 2.71
C LYS A 352 -21.18 -10.96 2.16
N GLU A 353 -21.41 -11.96 3.00
CA GLU A 353 -22.10 -13.20 2.60
C GLU A 353 -23.53 -12.87 2.13
N SER A 354 -23.91 -13.36 0.95
CA SER A 354 -25.27 -13.23 0.40
C SER A 354 -26.20 -14.23 1.08
N ASP A 355 -27.44 -13.83 1.38
CA ASP A 355 -28.44 -14.70 2.02
C ASP A 355 -28.74 -15.99 1.19
N ASP A 356 -28.48 -15.97 -0.13
CA ASP A 356 -28.62 -17.13 -1.02
C ASP A 356 -27.61 -18.25 -0.73
N ASP A 357 -26.45 -17.96 -0.11
CA ASP A 357 -25.40 -18.94 0.19
C ASP A 357 -25.73 -19.81 1.44
N LEU A 358 -26.79 -19.51 2.19
CA LEU A 358 -27.21 -20.27 3.38
C LEU A 358 -27.97 -21.58 3.06
N THR A 359 -28.31 -21.82 1.79
CA THR A 359 -29.08 -23.02 1.39
C THR A 359 -28.23 -24.19 0.88
N GLY A 360 -26.89 -24.04 0.86
CA GLY A 360 -25.97 -25.02 0.29
C GLY A 360 -24.96 -25.62 1.26
N GLN A 361 -25.32 -25.95 2.50
CA GLN A 361 -24.47 -26.80 3.35
C GLN A 361 -24.59 -28.27 2.93
N GLY A 362 -23.91 -28.61 1.83
CA GLY A 362 -23.69 -29.98 1.37
C GLY A 362 -22.26 -30.12 0.86
N THR A 363 -21.43 -30.76 1.67
CA THR A 363 -20.11 -31.35 1.36
C THR A 363 -19.64 -31.30 -0.10
N SER A 364 -18.73 -30.39 -0.44
CA SER A 364 -17.76 -30.56 -1.53
C SER A 364 -16.41 -29.98 -1.12
N SER A 365 -15.62 -30.83 -0.47
CA SER A 365 -14.19 -30.58 -0.30
C SER A 365 -13.49 -30.71 -1.64
N GLY A 366 -12.87 -29.62 -2.11
CA GLY A 366 -11.72 -29.66 -3.01
C GLY A 366 -11.97 -29.60 -4.53
N SER A 367 -12.47 -28.48 -5.07
CA SER A 367 -12.12 -28.05 -6.45
C SER A 367 -12.47 -26.59 -6.83
N ASP A 368 -12.82 -25.70 -5.89
CA ASP A 368 -13.51 -24.44 -6.24
C ASP A 368 -12.66 -23.16 -6.25
N GLY A 369 -11.35 -23.28 -6.44
CA GLY A 369 -10.49 -22.09 -6.59
C GLY A 369 -10.72 -21.28 -7.87
N ALA A 370 -11.29 -21.90 -8.92
CA ALA A 370 -11.52 -21.27 -10.22
C ALA A 370 -12.89 -20.58 -10.33
N PHE A 371 -13.93 -21.13 -9.67
CA PHE A 371 -15.29 -20.58 -9.71
C PHE A 371 -15.44 -19.27 -8.90
N VAL A 372 -14.61 -19.03 -7.88
CA VAL A 372 -14.68 -17.82 -7.04
C VAL A 372 -14.13 -16.56 -7.75
N VAL A 373 -13.22 -16.71 -8.73
CA VAL A 373 -12.61 -15.57 -9.44
C VAL A 373 -13.63 -14.86 -10.35
N ASP A 374 -14.60 -15.59 -10.91
CA ASP A 374 -15.66 -15.03 -11.75
C ASP A 374 -16.85 -14.46 -10.95
N LYS A 375 -17.08 -14.91 -9.69
CA LYS A 375 -18.24 -14.49 -8.86
C LYS A 375 -18.28 -12.97 -8.60
N TYR A 376 -17.13 -12.30 -8.59
CA TYR A 376 -17.01 -10.90 -8.14
C TYR A 376 -16.51 -9.93 -9.23
N LYS A 377 -16.58 -10.31 -10.51
CA LYS A 377 -16.13 -9.47 -11.63
C LYS A 377 -17.08 -8.32 -11.97
N ASP A 378 -18.37 -8.47 -11.73
CA ASP A 378 -19.38 -7.48 -12.12
C ASP A 378 -20.00 -6.76 -10.93
N ASP A 379 -20.24 -7.48 -9.83
CA ASP A 379 -20.68 -6.87 -8.58
C ASP A 379 -20.10 -7.56 -7.35
N VAL A 380 -20.01 -6.81 -6.25
CA VAL A 380 -19.62 -7.37 -4.96
C VAL A 380 -20.52 -6.79 -3.86
N PRO A 381 -21.05 -7.65 -2.98
CA PRO A 381 -21.83 -7.22 -1.83
C PRO A 381 -20.93 -6.58 -0.76
N VAL A 382 -21.38 -5.42 -0.25
CA VAL A 382 -20.69 -4.61 0.78
C VAL A 382 -21.63 -4.35 1.96
N TYR A 383 -21.08 -4.15 3.15
CA TYR A 383 -21.88 -3.77 4.33
C TYR A 383 -22.34 -2.30 4.24
N ASN A 384 -21.49 -1.41 3.71
CA ASN A 384 -21.69 0.03 3.72
C ASN A 384 -22.38 0.59 2.46
N LEU A 385 -23.60 0.14 2.15
CA LEU A 385 -24.32 0.53 0.91
C LEU A 385 -24.59 2.05 0.76
N VAL A 386 -24.98 2.74 1.83
CA VAL A 386 -25.24 4.20 1.79
C VAL A 386 -23.97 4.99 1.53
N LEU A 387 -22.85 4.59 2.14
CA LEU A 387 -21.56 5.21 1.86
C LEU A 387 -21.07 4.88 0.46
N ALA A 388 -21.34 3.68 -0.06
CA ALA A 388 -21.06 3.32 -1.44
C ALA A 388 -21.83 4.23 -2.41
N GLU A 389 -23.14 4.41 -2.21
CA GLU A 389 -23.97 5.30 -3.04
C GLU A 389 -23.50 6.77 -2.95
N PHE A 390 -23.20 7.23 -1.74
CA PHE A 390 -22.71 8.60 -1.51
C PHE A 390 -21.34 8.84 -2.16
N ALA A 391 -20.40 7.89 -2.03
CA ALA A 391 -19.08 7.94 -2.65
C ALA A 391 -19.17 8.14 -4.17
N GLN A 392 -20.11 7.46 -4.84
CA GLN A 392 -20.37 7.60 -6.28
C GLN A 392 -20.78 9.01 -6.72
N LYS A 393 -21.28 9.84 -5.79
CA LYS A 393 -21.65 11.24 -6.08
C LYS A 393 -20.50 12.23 -5.89
N LEU A 394 -19.39 11.80 -5.27
CA LEU A 394 -18.21 12.63 -5.08
C LEU A 394 -17.43 12.77 -6.39
N ARG A 395 -16.76 13.90 -6.53
CA ARG A 395 -15.93 14.24 -7.70
C ARG A 395 -14.50 14.54 -7.25
N PRO A 396 -13.70 13.51 -6.94
CA PRO A 396 -12.37 13.68 -6.37
C PRO A 396 -11.39 14.39 -7.34
N TRP A 397 -11.63 14.29 -8.65
CA TRP A 397 -10.80 14.96 -9.67
C TRP A 397 -11.04 16.47 -9.79
N SER A 398 -12.15 17.00 -9.27
CA SER A 398 -12.50 18.42 -9.37
C SER A 398 -12.46 19.17 -8.04
N SER A 399 -12.35 18.47 -6.91
CA SER A 399 -12.37 19.07 -5.57
C SER A 399 -11.48 18.30 -4.62
N ILE A 400 -10.50 18.99 -4.03
CA ILE A 400 -9.57 18.41 -3.04
C ILE A 400 -10.34 17.88 -1.83
N LYS A 401 -11.32 18.64 -1.32
CA LYS A 401 -12.18 18.21 -0.20
C LYS A 401 -12.96 16.93 -0.51
N HIS A 402 -13.37 16.72 -1.77
CA HIS A 402 -14.04 15.47 -2.17
C HIS A 402 -13.05 14.31 -2.21
N SER A 403 -11.82 14.55 -2.69
CA SER A 403 -10.73 13.58 -2.67
C SER A 403 -10.38 13.16 -1.24
N GLU A 404 -10.17 14.12 -0.34
CA GLU A 404 -9.89 13.88 1.09
C GLU A 404 -11.00 13.09 1.78
N LEU A 405 -12.26 13.47 1.55
CA LEU A 405 -13.42 12.77 2.13
C LEU A 405 -13.52 11.33 1.61
N LEU A 406 -13.31 11.11 0.32
CA LEU A 406 -13.40 9.78 -0.28
C LEU A 406 -12.26 8.86 0.19
N VAL A 407 -11.03 9.38 0.29
CA VAL A 407 -9.88 8.66 0.87
C VAL A 407 -10.15 8.31 2.34
N ALA A 408 -10.72 9.24 3.11
CA ALA A 408 -11.09 8.99 4.51
C ALA A 408 -12.18 7.91 4.64
N ILE A 409 -13.17 7.91 3.75
CA ILE A 409 -14.19 6.85 3.66
C ILE A 409 -13.56 5.50 3.35
N PHE A 410 -12.67 5.41 2.38
CA PHE A 410 -11.98 4.15 2.03
C PHE A 410 -11.09 3.64 3.15
N MET A 411 -10.43 4.54 3.88
CA MET A 411 -9.64 4.16 5.05
C MET A 411 -10.51 3.59 6.18
N ALA A 412 -11.70 4.15 6.40
CA ALA A 412 -12.65 3.68 7.41
C ALA A 412 -13.42 2.42 6.98
N ALA A 413 -13.73 2.28 5.69
CA ALA A 413 -14.43 1.15 5.07
C ALA A 413 -13.67 0.63 3.82
N PRO A 414 -12.64 -0.20 4.00
CA PRO A 414 -11.78 -0.70 2.91
C PRO A 414 -12.54 -1.43 1.80
N GLU A 415 -13.65 -2.10 2.13
CA GLU A 415 -14.55 -2.76 1.17
C GLU A 415 -15.09 -1.81 0.08
N LEU A 416 -15.13 -0.50 0.34
CA LEU A 416 -15.68 0.47 -0.61
C LEU A 416 -14.69 0.84 -1.71
N THR A 417 -13.38 0.62 -1.50
CA THR A 417 -12.34 0.99 -2.47
C THR A 417 -12.58 0.26 -3.80
N TYR A 418 -12.64 -1.06 -3.76
CA TYR A 418 -12.83 -1.85 -4.98
C TYR A 418 -14.24 -1.64 -5.56
N LYS A 419 -15.29 -1.56 -4.72
CA LYS A 419 -16.68 -1.33 -5.15
C LYS A 419 -16.81 -0.02 -5.91
N TYR A 420 -16.13 1.03 -5.44
CA TYR A 420 -16.16 2.34 -6.07
C TYR A 420 -15.62 2.30 -7.50
N PHE A 421 -14.43 1.72 -7.70
CA PHE A 421 -13.80 1.64 -9.02
C PHE A 421 -14.48 0.64 -9.95
N LEU A 422 -15.09 -0.42 -9.39
CA LEU A 422 -15.85 -1.38 -10.17
C LEU A 422 -17.09 -0.74 -10.81
N SER A 423 -17.79 0.12 -10.08
CA SER A 423 -18.95 0.87 -10.58
C SER A 423 -18.57 2.06 -11.47
N ASN A 424 -17.39 2.66 -11.28
CA ASN A 424 -16.92 3.82 -12.04
C ASN A 424 -15.95 3.47 -13.18
N ARG A 425 -16.41 2.67 -14.15
CA ARG A 425 -15.58 2.28 -15.32
C ARG A 425 -15.43 3.37 -16.39
N SER A 426 -16.22 4.44 -16.32
CA SER A 426 -16.28 5.49 -17.36
C SER A 426 -15.09 6.45 -17.37
N PHE A 427 -14.34 6.55 -16.26
CA PHE A 427 -13.20 7.46 -16.14
C PHE A 427 -11.87 6.71 -16.28
N THR A 428 -11.24 6.82 -17.44
CA THR A 428 -9.98 6.16 -17.75
C THR A 428 -8.77 6.98 -17.26
N PHE A 429 -7.71 6.31 -16.80
CA PHE A 429 -6.47 6.96 -16.36
C PHE A 429 -5.54 7.34 -17.53
N GLU A 430 -6.10 7.76 -18.66
CA GLU A 430 -5.34 8.09 -19.88
C GLU A 430 -4.44 9.31 -19.69
N PRO A 431 -3.12 9.25 -19.98
CA PRO A 431 -2.19 10.35 -19.74
C PRO A 431 -2.54 11.57 -20.59
N LYS A 432 -3.14 12.58 -19.95
CA LYS A 432 -3.41 13.91 -20.51
C LYS A 432 -3.14 14.93 -19.41
N LEU A 433 -2.24 15.89 -19.60
CA LEU A 433 -1.91 16.88 -18.56
C LEU A 433 -3.01 17.96 -18.38
N SER A 434 -4.25 17.55 -18.17
CA SER A 434 -5.35 18.43 -17.76
C SER A 434 -5.44 18.51 -16.23
N MET A 435 -6.02 19.59 -15.72
CA MET A 435 -6.30 19.72 -14.27
C MET A 435 -7.13 18.55 -13.73
N THR A 436 -8.07 18.03 -14.55
CA THR A 436 -8.89 16.86 -14.21
C THR A 436 -8.07 15.58 -14.08
N TRP A 437 -7.12 15.34 -14.98
CA TRP A 437 -6.25 14.17 -14.89
C TRP A 437 -5.28 14.29 -13.72
N ILE A 438 -4.69 15.47 -13.48
CA ILE A 438 -3.80 15.70 -12.33
C ILE A 438 -4.57 15.46 -11.01
N GLY A 439 -5.78 16.00 -10.89
CA GLY A 439 -6.64 15.77 -9.73
C GLY A 439 -6.99 14.29 -9.55
N TYR A 440 -7.29 13.58 -10.64
CA TYR A 440 -7.57 12.15 -10.60
C TYR A 440 -6.34 11.30 -10.27
N ALA A 441 -5.17 11.64 -10.83
CA ALA A 441 -3.88 10.99 -10.54
C ALA A 441 -3.53 11.13 -9.06
N ALA A 442 -3.69 12.33 -8.50
CA ALA A 442 -3.49 12.59 -7.07
C ALA A 442 -4.46 11.77 -6.20
N PHE A 443 -5.73 11.69 -6.58
CA PHE A 443 -6.73 10.87 -5.90
C PHE A 443 -6.39 9.37 -5.93
N LEU A 444 -6.04 8.82 -7.10
CA LEU A 444 -5.62 7.43 -7.24
C LEU A 444 -4.38 7.13 -6.40
N PHE A 445 -3.38 8.02 -6.46
CA PHE A 445 -2.16 7.89 -5.66
C PHE A 445 -2.45 7.89 -4.16
N ASN A 446 -3.28 8.82 -3.67
CA ASN A 446 -3.69 8.87 -2.27
C ASN A 446 -4.50 7.64 -1.85
N THR A 447 -5.33 7.10 -2.75
CA THR A 447 -6.09 5.87 -2.52
C THR A 447 -5.17 4.65 -2.42
N MET A 448 -4.16 4.55 -3.29
CA MET A 448 -3.17 3.47 -3.23
C MET A 448 -2.34 3.52 -1.95
N ARG A 449 -2.04 4.72 -1.41
CA ARG A 449 -1.32 4.89 -0.13
C ARG A 449 -2.12 4.50 1.12
N ILE A 450 -3.41 4.18 1.00
CA ILE A 450 -4.20 3.68 2.14
C ILE A 450 -3.58 2.35 2.60
N PRO A 451 -3.18 2.20 3.86
CA PRO A 451 -2.58 0.98 4.37
C PRO A 451 -3.58 -0.18 4.29
N LEU A 452 -3.07 -1.38 4.07
CA LEU A 452 -3.92 -2.58 4.07
C LEU A 452 -4.46 -2.82 5.48
N PRO A 453 -5.72 -3.25 5.63
CA PRO A 453 -6.25 -3.64 6.94
C PRO A 453 -5.43 -4.77 7.53
N ALA A 454 -5.17 -4.72 8.84
CA ALA A 454 -4.47 -5.80 9.54
C ALA A 454 -5.18 -7.13 9.22
N ARG A 455 -4.39 -8.14 8.80
CA ARG A 455 -4.91 -9.48 8.46
C ARG A 455 -6.00 -9.48 7.38
N PHE A 456 -6.02 -8.44 6.53
CA PHE A 456 -7.02 -8.17 5.51
C PHE A 456 -8.46 -7.94 6.03
N GLY A 457 -8.68 -7.90 7.34
CA GLY A 457 -10.03 -7.87 7.90
C GLY A 457 -10.05 -7.71 9.41
N ASP A 458 -10.49 -8.77 10.10
CA ASP A 458 -10.69 -8.76 11.55
C ASP A 458 -9.41 -8.41 12.32
N ARG A 459 -9.57 -7.53 13.31
CA ARG A 459 -8.48 -7.06 14.18
C ARG A 459 -8.04 -8.13 15.18
N VAL A 460 -8.80 -9.21 15.37
CA VAL A 460 -8.58 -10.19 16.44
C VAL A 460 -8.05 -11.53 15.94
N ARG A 461 -8.51 -12.07 14.81
CA ARG A 461 -8.03 -13.36 14.26
C ARG A 461 -7.97 -13.37 12.73
N TYR A 462 -7.08 -14.19 12.16
CA TYR A 462 -7.12 -14.51 10.73
C TYR A 462 -8.36 -15.37 10.44
N THR A 463 -9.01 -15.13 9.30
CA THR A 463 -10.08 -15.99 8.80
C THR A 463 -9.49 -17.27 8.20
N LYS A 464 -10.32 -18.29 7.96
CA LYS A 464 -9.87 -19.60 7.46
C LYS A 464 -9.29 -19.54 6.05
N ALA A 465 -9.66 -18.55 5.24
CA ALA A 465 -9.24 -18.40 3.85
C ALA A 465 -8.82 -16.95 3.55
N PRO A 466 -7.89 -16.74 2.59
CA PRO A 466 -7.54 -15.40 2.12
C PRO A 466 -8.73 -14.69 1.46
N PRO A 467 -8.74 -13.35 1.41
CA PRO A 467 -9.74 -12.62 0.63
C PRO A 467 -9.60 -12.96 -0.86
N PRO A 468 -10.65 -12.79 -1.67
CA PRO A 468 -10.56 -13.01 -3.11
C PRO A 468 -9.42 -12.19 -3.74
N THR A 469 -8.60 -12.85 -4.57
CA THR A 469 -7.41 -12.23 -5.18
C THR A 469 -7.76 -11.01 -6.02
N SER A 470 -8.91 -10.98 -6.69
CA SER A 470 -9.39 -9.82 -7.46
C SER A 470 -9.62 -8.60 -6.58
N ILE A 471 -10.27 -8.77 -5.43
CA ILE A 471 -10.56 -7.70 -4.47
C ILE A 471 -9.26 -7.16 -3.86
N LEU A 472 -8.37 -8.06 -3.45
CA LEU A 472 -7.08 -7.65 -2.91
C LEU A 472 -6.26 -6.91 -3.98
N LEU A 473 -6.20 -7.42 -5.20
CA LEU A 473 -5.49 -6.79 -6.31
C LEU A 473 -6.05 -5.40 -6.65
N ASP A 474 -7.36 -5.21 -6.63
CA ASP A 474 -7.99 -3.89 -6.87
C ASP A 474 -7.71 -2.88 -5.74
N ASN A 475 -7.42 -3.35 -4.52
CA ASN A 475 -6.96 -2.49 -3.43
C ASN A 475 -5.45 -2.15 -3.53
N LEU A 476 -4.67 -3.00 -4.22
CA LEU A 476 -3.27 -2.72 -4.52
C LEU A 476 -3.15 -1.77 -5.71
N ILE A 477 -3.79 -2.12 -6.83
CA ILE A 477 -3.80 -1.38 -8.09
C ILE A 477 -5.26 -1.25 -8.54
N PRO A 478 -5.92 -0.11 -8.27
CA PRO A 478 -7.29 0.14 -8.73
C PRO A 478 -7.47 -0.07 -10.23
N LEU A 479 -8.64 -0.58 -10.63
CA LEU A 479 -8.99 -0.93 -12.02
C LEU A 479 -8.64 0.12 -13.10
N PRO A 480 -8.75 1.44 -12.87
CA PRO A 480 -8.34 2.44 -13.87
C PRO A 480 -6.85 2.36 -14.26
N ILE A 481 -6.02 1.80 -13.38
CA ILE A 481 -4.58 1.62 -13.59
C ILE A 481 -4.35 0.21 -14.15
N ASN A 482 -3.85 0.16 -15.39
CA ASN A 482 -3.50 -1.09 -16.06
C ASN A 482 -2.20 -0.92 -16.84
N GLN A 483 -1.64 -2.06 -17.27
CA GLN A 483 -0.35 -2.13 -17.93
C GLN A 483 -0.27 -1.20 -19.17
N LYS A 484 -1.29 -1.23 -20.04
CA LYS A 484 -1.33 -0.41 -21.27
C LYS A 484 -1.31 1.09 -20.99
N VAL A 485 -2.04 1.52 -19.95
CA VAL A 485 -2.04 2.92 -19.52
C VAL A 485 -0.69 3.31 -18.93
N LEU A 486 -0.12 2.48 -18.03
CA LEU A 486 1.16 2.75 -17.39
C LEU A 486 2.30 2.85 -18.40
N ILE A 487 2.36 1.95 -19.40
CA ILE A 487 3.34 2.02 -20.50
C ILE A 487 3.23 3.36 -21.25
N ARG A 488 2.02 3.83 -21.54
CA ARG A 488 1.80 5.12 -22.19
C ARG A 488 2.20 6.29 -21.29
N CYS A 489 1.96 6.22 -19.97
CA CYS A 489 2.40 7.24 -19.02
C CYS A 489 3.95 7.30 -18.92
N LEU A 490 4.63 6.16 -19.04
CA LEU A 490 6.10 6.04 -19.03
C LEU A 490 6.76 6.49 -20.34
N SER A 491 5.98 6.90 -21.35
CA SER A 491 6.49 7.44 -22.62
C SER A 491 7.37 8.68 -22.38
N PRO A 492 8.47 8.86 -23.14
CA PRO A 492 9.36 10.02 -23.00
C PRO A 492 8.71 11.36 -23.39
N LYS A 493 7.47 11.37 -23.90
CA LYS A 493 6.75 12.59 -24.32
C LYS A 493 6.45 13.55 -23.17
N SER A 494 6.35 13.06 -21.93
CA SER A 494 6.10 13.90 -20.77
C SER A 494 6.76 13.33 -19.51
N HIS A 495 7.73 14.07 -18.97
CA HIS A 495 8.41 13.68 -17.73
C HIS A 495 7.46 13.69 -16.52
N LEU A 496 6.49 14.61 -16.48
CA LEU A 496 5.54 14.67 -15.37
C LEU A 496 4.62 13.44 -15.34
N THR A 497 4.11 12.97 -16.49
CA THR A 497 3.29 11.75 -16.51
C THR A 497 4.11 10.52 -16.17
N SER A 498 5.36 10.45 -16.65
CA SER A 498 6.27 9.35 -16.31
C SER A 498 6.65 9.36 -14.84
N PHE A 499 6.86 10.54 -14.23
CA PHE A 499 7.10 10.69 -12.81
C PHE A 499 5.92 10.21 -11.97
N PHE A 500 4.68 10.56 -12.34
CA PHE A 500 3.48 10.05 -11.66
C PHE A 500 3.35 8.53 -11.78
N ALA A 501 3.57 7.96 -12.97
CA ALA A 501 3.55 6.51 -13.17
C ALA A 501 4.64 5.80 -12.34
N THR A 502 5.84 6.38 -12.27
CA THR A 502 6.95 5.87 -11.44
C THR A 502 6.53 5.83 -9.97
N ARG A 503 5.93 6.91 -9.45
CA ARG A 503 5.42 6.98 -8.07
C ARG A 503 4.31 5.96 -7.79
N ILE A 504 3.38 5.78 -8.72
CA ILE A 504 2.29 4.80 -8.62
C ILE A 504 2.86 3.38 -8.52
N LEU A 505 3.83 3.04 -9.37
CA LEU A 505 4.46 1.72 -9.38
C LEU A 505 5.26 1.42 -8.10
N ILE A 506 5.98 2.41 -7.56
CA ILE A 506 6.68 2.28 -6.27
C ILE A 506 5.69 1.93 -5.17
N VAL A 507 4.61 2.72 -5.02
CA VAL A 507 3.57 2.47 -4.00
C VAL A 507 2.90 1.12 -4.21
N ALA A 508 2.67 0.70 -5.46
CA ALA A 508 2.09 -0.61 -5.77
C ALA A 508 2.98 -1.76 -5.30
N LEU A 509 4.29 -1.70 -5.55
CA LEU A 509 5.25 -2.75 -5.15
C LEU A 509 5.47 -2.80 -3.64
N GLU A 510 5.52 -1.64 -2.98
CA GLU A 510 5.59 -1.56 -1.51
C GLU A 510 4.36 -2.18 -0.87
N LYS A 511 3.17 -1.83 -1.36
CA LYS A 511 1.91 -2.37 -0.85
C LYS A 511 1.75 -3.86 -1.17
N LEU A 512 2.27 -4.33 -2.31
CA LEU A 512 2.37 -5.76 -2.61
C LEU A 512 3.26 -6.45 -1.57
N THR A 513 4.40 -5.87 -1.23
CA THR A 513 5.31 -6.41 -0.20
C THR A 513 4.60 -6.57 1.14
N ASP A 514 3.82 -5.57 1.56
CA ASP A 514 3.02 -5.64 2.77
C ASP A 514 1.93 -6.71 2.68
N ALA A 515 1.25 -6.84 1.54
CA ALA A 515 0.29 -7.92 1.33
C ALA A 515 0.95 -9.31 1.42
N LEU A 516 2.14 -9.48 0.84
CA LEU A 516 2.89 -10.74 0.89
C LEU A 516 3.30 -11.09 2.33
N LYS A 517 3.76 -10.12 3.12
CA LYS A 517 4.05 -10.32 4.55
C LYS A 517 2.83 -10.84 5.31
N VAL A 518 1.65 -10.26 5.09
CA VAL A 518 0.41 -10.73 5.75
C VAL A 518 0.03 -12.16 5.32
N HIS A 519 0.30 -12.55 4.07
CA HIS A 519 0.12 -13.95 3.63
C HIS A 519 1.12 -14.89 4.31
N ASP A 520 2.39 -14.47 4.43
CA ASP A 520 3.46 -15.25 5.05
C ASP A 520 3.23 -15.43 6.57
N GLU A 521 2.68 -14.42 7.25
CA GLU A 521 2.25 -14.53 8.64
C GLU A 521 1.07 -15.51 8.81
N ALA A 522 0.10 -15.50 7.89
CA ALA A 522 -1.07 -16.38 7.93
C ALA A 522 -0.74 -17.83 7.57
N SER A 523 0.26 -18.06 6.71
CA SER A 523 0.70 -19.39 6.23
C SER A 523 1.46 -20.21 7.27
N ASN A 524 1.90 -19.60 8.38
CA ASN A 524 2.44 -20.32 9.54
C ASN A 524 1.41 -21.29 10.17
N SER A 525 0.11 -21.11 9.88
CA SER A 525 -0.93 -22.12 10.10
C SER A 525 -0.98 -23.05 8.88
N LYS A 526 -1.06 -24.38 9.06
CA LYS A 526 -1.00 -25.48 8.05
C LYS A 526 -2.01 -25.41 6.87
N ASN A 527 -2.15 -24.26 6.21
CA ASN A 527 -3.22 -23.93 5.26
C ASN A 527 -2.62 -23.60 3.89
N GLY A 528 -2.47 -24.62 3.03
CA GLY A 528 -1.95 -24.46 1.66
C GLY A 528 -2.70 -23.43 0.80
N ASN A 529 -3.95 -23.08 1.16
CA ASN A 529 -4.76 -22.08 0.48
C ASN A 529 -4.12 -20.68 0.49
N TRP A 530 -3.42 -20.29 1.56
CA TRP A 530 -2.77 -18.96 1.66
C TRP A 530 -1.53 -18.88 0.78
N ILE A 531 -0.75 -19.97 0.67
CA ILE A 531 0.44 -20.06 -0.18
C ILE A 531 0.03 -19.98 -1.66
N GLU A 532 -1.01 -20.70 -2.05
CA GLU A 532 -1.53 -20.67 -3.42
C GLU A 532 -2.13 -19.29 -3.77
N ALA A 533 -2.86 -18.65 -2.85
CA ALA A 533 -3.37 -17.29 -3.05
C ALA A 533 -2.24 -16.26 -3.20
N ARG A 534 -1.15 -16.41 -2.43
CA ARG A 534 0.06 -15.57 -2.54
C ARG A 534 0.68 -15.68 -3.94
N ARG A 535 0.83 -16.89 -4.48
CA ARG A 535 1.33 -17.12 -5.85
C ARG A 535 0.44 -16.46 -6.90
N ARG A 536 -0.87 -16.69 -6.82
CA ARG A 536 -1.86 -16.08 -7.73
C ARG A 536 -1.87 -14.56 -7.67
N LEU A 537 -1.68 -13.99 -6.48
CA LEU A 537 -1.59 -12.54 -6.31
C LEU A 537 -0.38 -11.96 -7.04
N ILE A 538 0.79 -12.60 -6.93
CA ILE A 538 2.00 -12.18 -7.65
C ILE A 538 1.77 -12.27 -9.16
N ASP A 539 1.24 -13.40 -9.65
CA ASP A 539 1.00 -13.61 -11.08
C ASP A 539 0.01 -12.56 -11.64
N ALA A 540 -1.11 -12.33 -10.94
CA ALA A 540 -2.12 -11.34 -11.34
C ALA A 540 -1.62 -9.89 -11.21
N PHE A 541 -0.74 -9.60 -10.25
CA PHE A 541 -0.09 -8.29 -10.12
C PHE A 541 0.85 -8.03 -11.29
N CYS A 542 1.69 -9.00 -11.65
CA CYS A 542 2.61 -8.91 -12.79
C CYS A 542 1.87 -8.65 -14.12
N GLN A 543 0.65 -9.16 -14.29
CA GLN A 543 -0.19 -8.88 -15.46
C GLN A 543 -0.71 -7.42 -15.53
N ARG A 544 -0.75 -6.68 -14.41
CA ARG A 544 -1.25 -5.29 -14.37
C ARG A 544 -0.15 -4.23 -14.47
N ILE A 545 1.10 -4.58 -14.20
CA ILE A 545 2.23 -3.64 -14.24
C ILE A 545 3.06 -3.79 -15.53
N PRO A 546 3.80 -2.75 -15.97
CA PRO A 546 4.72 -2.85 -17.09
C PRO A 546 5.85 -3.83 -16.84
N ASP A 547 6.32 -4.48 -17.91
CA ASP A 547 7.54 -5.28 -17.86
C ASP A 547 8.76 -4.42 -17.52
N MET A 548 9.77 -5.08 -16.95
CA MET A 548 11.02 -4.43 -16.57
C MET A 548 11.70 -3.71 -17.76
N LYS A 549 11.55 -4.22 -18.99
CA LYS A 549 12.06 -3.57 -20.22
C LYS A 549 11.48 -2.17 -20.44
N GLU A 550 10.20 -1.98 -20.14
CA GLU A 550 9.49 -0.69 -20.29
C GLU A 550 9.95 0.33 -19.24
N VAL A 551 10.08 -0.13 -17.99
CA VAL A 551 10.58 0.70 -16.87
C VAL A 551 12.02 1.15 -17.14
N VAL A 552 12.88 0.22 -17.56
CA VAL A 552 14.26 0.54 -17.95
C VAL A 552 14.28 1.53 -19.12
N ARG A 553 13.48 1.33 -20.17
CA ARG A 553 13.40 2.27 -21.30
C ARG A 553 13.01 3.67 -20.82
N SER A 554 12.04 3.77 -19.92
CA SER A 554 11.64 5.05 -19.33
C SER A 554 12.80 5.70 -18.59
N TYR A 555 13.49 4.95 -17.71
CA TYR A 555 14.67 5.43 -16.98
C TYR A 555 15.76 5.97 -17.91
N LYS A 556 16.09 5.26 -19.00
CA LYS A 556 17.08 5.72 -19.99
C LYS A 556 16.68 7.03 -20.68
N GLY A 557 15.38 7.30 -20.79
CA GLY A 557 14.83 8.48 -21.43
C GLY A 557 14.67 9.69 -20.51
N ILE A 558 15.01 9.58 -19.21
CA ILE A 558 14.93 10.70 -18.28
C ILE A 558 16.17 11.60 -18.45
N PRO A 559 16.00 12.91 -18.66
CA PRO A 559 17.11 13.85 -18.78
C PRO A 559 18.01 13.85 -17.54
N ALA A 560 19.30 14.07 -17.77
CA ALA A 560 20.33 14.07 -16.75
C ALA A 560 20.10 15.13 -15.66
N GLU A 561 19.39 16.21 -15.99
CA GLU A 561 19.07 17.34 -15.12
C GLU A 561 17.91 17.03 -14.15
N ASN A 562 17.08 16.03 -14.45
CA ASN A 562 15.93 15.68 -13.61
C ASN A 562 16.31 14.63 -12.55
N ILE A 563 17.17 15.04 -11.62
CA ILE A 563 17.76 14.19 -10.58
C ILE A 563 16.67 13.51 -9.74
N LEU A 564 15.60 14.23 -9.37
CA LEU A 564 14.50 13.68 -8.59
C LEU A 564 13.80 12.50 -9.31
N HIS A 565 13.48 12.65 -10.60
CA HIS A 565 12.81 11.59 -11.35
C HIS A 565 13.75 10.40 -11.56
N ARG A 566 15.04 10.62 -11.85
CA ARG A 566 16.03 9.55 -11.97
C ARG A 566 16.23 8.77 -10.68
N THR A 567 16.30 9.46 -9.54
CA THR A 567 16.39 8.84 -8.21
C THR A 567 15.17 7.96 -7.92
N MET A 568 13.97 8.44 -8.25
CA MET A 568 12.75 7.66 -8.08
C MET A 568 12.67 6.46 -9.05
N ALA A 569 13.07 6.64 -10.30
CA ALA A 569 13.06 5.57 -11.30
C ALA A 569 14.10 4.48 -11.00
N SER A 570 15.28 4.84 -10.47
CA SER A 570 16.26 3.86 -9.99
C SER A 570 15.74 3.09 -8.77
N ARG A 571 15.05 3.74 -7.82
CA ARG A 571 14.35 3.05 -6.72
C ARG A 571 13.29 2.09 -7.24
N LEU A 572 12.53 2.48 -8.25
CA LEU A 572 11.53 1.60 -8.87
C LEU A 572 12.18 0.33 -9.43
N ILE A 573 13.28 0.48 -10.17
CA ILE A 573 14.04 -0.66 -10.72
C ILE A 573 14.54 -1.56 -9.58
N ARG A 574 15.07 -0.99 -8.50
CA ARG A 574 15.49 -1.75 -7.32
C ARG A 574 14.33 -2.57 -6.74
N LEU A 575 13.15 -1.99 -6.58
CA LEU A 575 11.97 -2.70 -6.07
C LEU A 575 11.51 -3.84 -6.99
N TYR A 576 11.69 -3.73 -8.31
CA TYR A 576 11.45 -4.87 -9.22
C TYR A 576 12.34 -6.05 -8.89
N TYR A 577 13.62 -5.82 -8.59
CA TYR A 577 14.55 -6.89 -8.19
C TYR A 577 14.24 -7.45 -6.78
N GLU A 578 13.86 -6.60 -5.83
CA GLU A 578 13.59 -7.02 -4.45
C GLU A 578 12.25 -7.76 -4.29
N VAL A 579 11.19 -7.29 -4.96
CA VAL A 579 9.82 -7.80 -4.76
C VAL A 579 9.43 -8.87 -5.80
N ILE A 580 9.84 -8.72 -7.06
CA ILE A 580 9.48 -9.62 -8.18
C ILE A 580 10.71 -10.05 -9.01
N PRO A 581 11.72 -10.68 -8.39
CA PRO A 581 13.02 -10.96 -9.03
C PRO A 581 12.94 -11.80 -10.30
N ARG A 582 11.94 -12.70 -10.41
CA ARG A 582 11.75 -13.55 -11.60
C ARG A 582 11.52 -12.74 -12.87
N VAL A 583 10.71 -11.67 -12.77
CA VAL A 583 10.42 -10.78 -13.91
C VAL A 583 11.60 -9.84 -14.16
N ALA A 584 12.26 -9.37 -13.09
CA ALA A 584 13.40 -8.47 -13.20
C ALA A 584 14.63 -9.12 -13.86
N LEU A 585 14.97 -10.36 -13.48
CA LEU A 585 16.13 -11.08 -14.01
C LEU A 585 15.99 -11.46 -15.49
N ALA A 586 14.77 -11.50 -16.04
CA ALA A 586 14.54 -11.74 -17.47
C ALA A 586 14.94 -10.53 -18.34
N ALA A 587 14.96 -9.32 -17.77
CA ALA A 587 15.41 -8.13 -18.45
C ALA A 587 16.90 -7.90 -18.12
N ASN A 588 17.79 -8.30 -19.01
CA ASN A 588 19.23 -8.05 -18.91
C ASN A 588 19.53 -6.53 -18.84
N PHE A 589 19.49 -5.94 -17.64
CA PHE A 589 19.75 -4.52 -17.40
C PHE A 589 21.22 -4.30 -17.04
N ASP A 590 21.95 -3.62 -17.93
CA ASP A 590 23.31 -3.15 -17.68
C ASP A 590 23.29 -1.81 -16.92
N VAL A 591 23.72 -1.88 -15.66
CA VAL A 591 23.76 -0.75 -14.72
C VAL A 591 24.98 0.14 -14.98
N SER A 592 26.03 -0.39 -15.62
CA SER A 592 27.36 0.23 -15.71
C SER A 592 27.34 1.66 -16.29
N PRO A 593 26.61 1.98 -17.38
CA PRO A 593 26.59 3.33 -17.95
C PRO A 593 26.00 4.37 -16.98
N PHE A 594 24.90 4.05 -16.32
CA PHE A 594 24.22 4.95 -15.39
C PHE A 594 25.05 5.18 -14.14
N PHE A 595 25.68 4.11 -13.67
CA PHE A 595 26.61 4.17 -12.55
C PHE A 595 27.77 5.13 -12.82
N THR A 596 28.38 5.09 -14.02
CA THR A 596 29.45 6.03 -14.38
C THR A 596 28.99 7.47 -14.48
N GLU A 597 27.77 7.71 -14.93
CA GLU A 597 27.19 9.05 -15.05
C GLU A 597 26.99 9.69 -13.67
N VAL A 598 26.41 8.95 -12.72
CA VAL A 598 26.16 9.42 -11.34
C VAL A 598 27.47 9.71 -10.61
N LEU A 599 28.46 8.82 -10.73
CA LEU A 599 29.78 9.04 -10.11
C LEU A 599 30.48 10.30 -10.64
N LYS A 600 30.43 10.54 -11.96
CA LYS A 600 31.01 11.75 -12.55
C LYS A 600 30.37 13.03 -12.01
N LYS A 601 29.06 13.02 -11.78
CA LYS A 601 28.31 14.16 -11.22
C LYS A 601 28.62 14.38 -9.74
N LEU A 602 28.73 13.32 -8.94
CA LEU A 602 29.11 13.43 -7.52
C LEU A 602 30.53 14.00 -7.31
N ASN A 603 31.41 13.82 -8.29
CA ASN A 603 32.76 14.40 -8.27
C ASN A 603 32.80 15.87 -8.76
N GLN A 604 31.70 16.40 -9.30
CA GLN A 604 31.57 17.81 -9.64
C GLN A 604 30.96 18.53 -8.44
N GLU A 605 31.54 19.66 -8.02
CA GLU A 605 30.96 20.48 -6.96
C GLU A 605 29.55 20.92 -7.38
N THR A 606 28.53 20.45 -6.65
CA THR A 606 27.13 20.79 -6.91
C THR A 606 26.77 22.06 -6.15
N GLU A 607 26.12 23.01 -6.82
CA GLU A 607 25.73 24.30 -6.22
C GLU A 607 24.63 24.17 -5.14
N LYS A 608 23.96 23.00 -5.06
CA LYS A 608 22.85 22.72 -4.13
C LYS A 608 23.08 21.41 -3.35
N PRO A 609 23.02 21.43 -2.01
CA PRO A 609 23.22 20.23 -1.19
C PRO A 609 22.09 19.18 -1.34
N GLU A 610 20.87 19.61 -1.68
CA GLU A 610 19.74 18.68 -1.92
C GLU A 610 19.99 17.77 -3.12
N ASP A 611 20.65 18.28 -4.17
CA ASP A 611 20.97 17.51 -5.38
C ASP A 611 22.03 16.45 -5.09
N GLU A 612 23.02 16.74 -4.24
CA GLU A 612 24.02 15.77 -3.77
C GLU A 612 23.35 14.60 -3.03
N SER A 613 22.38 14.89 -2.14
CA SER A 613 21.64 13.85 -1.40
C SER A 613 20.85 12.91 -2.32
N LEU A 614 20.20 13.45 -3.36
CA LEU A 614 19.44 12.65 -4.32
C LEU A 614 20.36 11.80 -5.21
N LEU A 615 21.50 12.34 -5.63
CA LEU A 615 22.51 11.60 -6.40
C LEU A 615 23.09 10.43 -5.59
N VAL A 616 23.30 10.61 -4.28
CA VAL A 616 23.70 9.53 -3.37
C VAL A 616 22.62 8.45 -3.30
N MET A 617 21.34 8.82 -3.18
CA MET A 617 20.24 7.85 -3.19
C MET A 617 20.14 7.10 -4.54
N GLU A 618 20.33 7.79 -5.67
CA GLU A 618 20.40 7.14 -6.99
C GLU A 618 21.56 6.14 -7.03
N LEU A 619 22.74 6.51 -6.51
CA LEU A 619 23.91 5.63 -6.44
C LEU A 619 23.64 4.38 -5.59
N GLU A 620 23.04 4.51 -4.41
CA GLU A 620 22.68 3.38 -3.55
C GLU A 620 21.69 2.42 -4.23
N ASN A 621 20.70 2.96 -4.92
CA ASN A 621 19.77 2.16 -5.70
C ASN A 621 20.49 1.40 -6.81
N LEU A 622 21.34 2.07 -7.59
CA LEU A 622 22.11 1.45 -8.67
C LEU A 622 23.07 0.38 -8.16
N VAL A 623 23.73 0.59 -7.02
CA VAL A 623 24.63 -0.40 -6.42
C VAL A 623 23.85 -1.62 -5.93
N SER A 624 22.69 -1.41 -5.30
CA SER A 624 21.80 -2.50 -4.91
C SER A 624 21.37 -3.31 -6.13
N ILE A 625 20.97 -2.65 -7.23
CA ILE A 625 20.61 -3.31 -8.50
C ILE A 625 21.80 -4.08 -9.08
N ALA A 626 22.99 -3.48 -9.05
CA ALA A 626 24.22 -4.07 -9.56
C ALA A 626 24.64 -5.35 -8.82
N SER A 627 24.26 -5.50 -7.54
CA SER A 627 24.46 -6.76 -6.80
C SER A 627 23.58 -7.90 -7.31
N TYR A 628 22.38 -7.59 -7.84
CA TYR A 628 21.47 -8.57 -8.42
C TYR A 628 21.74 -8.83 -9.91
N SER A 629 22.37 -7.89 -10.62
CA SER A 629 22.58 -7.97 -12.08
C SER A 629 23.83 -8.78 -12.45
N PRO A 630 23.69 -9.90 -13.18
CA PRO A 630 24.83 -10.70 -13.62
C PRO A 630 25.69 -10.01 -14.69
N GLY A 631 25.25 -8.88 -15.26
CA GLY A 631 25.96 -8.15 -16.31
C GLY A 631 26.90 -7.04 -15.81
N MET A 632 27.00 -6.81 -14.49
CA MET A 632 27.79 -5.71 -13.93
C MET A 632 29.30 -5.95 -14.04
N ARG A 633 30.03 -4.94 -14.54
CA ARG A 633 31.50 -4.95 -14.67
C ARG A 633 32.19 -4.22 -13.52
N TRP A 634 32.10 -4.77 -12.30
CA TRP A 634 32.62 -4.13 -11.07
C TRP A 634 34.09 -3.70 -11.13
N PHE A 635 34.93 -4.50 -11.77
CA PHE A 635 36.40 -4.36 -11.69
C PHE A 635 37.05 -3.83 -12.98
N SER A 636 36.27 -3.62 -14.05
CA SER A 636 36.80 -3.07 -15.30
C SER A 636 37.13 -1.59 -15.15
N LYS A 637 38.32 -1.18 -15.59
CA LYS A 637 38.74 0.23 -15.51
C LYS A 637 37.94 1.10 -16.47
N ILE A 638 37.55 2.28 -15.98
CA ILE A 638 36.84 3.28 -16.75
C ILE A 638 37.65 4.58 -16.68
N ASP A 639 37.97 5.14 -17.84
CA ASP A 639 38.77 6.37 -17.93
C ASP A 639 37.99 7.59 -17.41
N LYS A 640 38.70 8.47 -16.70
CA LYS A 640 38.19 9.74 -16.15
C LYS A 640 36.93 9.57 -15.28
N LEU A 641 36.95 8.61 -14.35
CA LEU A 641 35.81 8.30 -13.49
C LEU A 641 35.81 9.13 -12.19
N VAL A 642 36.98 9.27 -11.55
CA VAL A 642 37.17 10.04 -10.30
C VAL A 642 38.36 10.98 -10.50
N ASP A 643 38.18 12.28 -10.30
CA ASP A 643 39.23 13.32 -10.42
C ASP A 643 40.06 13.26 -11.71
N GLY A 644 39.46 12.81 -12.83
CA GLY A 644 40.14 12.66 -14.12
C GLY A 644 41.02 11.40 -14.25
N ALA A 645 41.12 10.56 -13.22
CA ALA A 645 41.87 9.32 -13.22
C ALA A 645 41.04 8.10 -13.65
N ALA A 646 41.72 7.07 -14.18
CA ALA A 646 41.12 5.79 -14.51
C ALA A 646 40.97 4.92 -13.25
N SER A 647 39.75 4.49 -12.95
CA SER A 647 39.44 3.63 -11.79
C SER A 647 38.36 2.63 -12.16
N SER A 648 38.37 1.45 -11.55
CA SER A 648 37.21 0.57 -11.62
C SER A 648 36.01 1.14 -10.83
N PRO A 649 34.76 0.80 -11.20
CA PRO A 649 33.56 1.10 -10.42
C PRO A 649 33.68 0.74 -8.94
N TYR A 650 34.25 -0.42 -8.65
CA TYR A 650 34.45 -0.91 -7.29
C TYR A 650 35.39 0.01 -6.50
N THR A 651 36.57 0.31 -7.05
CA THR A 651 37.54 1.19 -6.37
C THR A 651 37.02 2.62 -6.26
N ALA A 652 36.25 3.11 -7.24
CA ALA A 652 35.65 4.44 -7.18
C ALA A 652 34.68 4.59 -5.99
N LEU A 653 33.89 3.56 -5.66
CA LEU A 653 33.03 3.58 -4.48
C LEU A 653 33.84 3.50 -3.18
N VAL A 654 34.91 2.70 -3.16
CA VAL A 654 35.82 2.64 -2.00
C VAL A 654 36.51 3.99 -1.78
N ARG A 655 36.86 4.73 -2.84
CA ARG A 655 37.38 6.10 -2.78
C ARG A 655 36.37 7.04 -2.12
N ILE A 656 35.12 7.03 -2.56
CA ILE A 656 34.04 7.86 -1.98
C ILE A 656 33.84 7.55 -0.49
N LEU A 657 33.75 6.26 -0.13
CA LEU A 657 33.59 5.80 1.25
C LEU A 657 34.76 6.16 2.17
N SER A 658 35.94 6.37 1.60
CA SER A 658 37.17 6.71 2.34
C SER A 658 37.43 8.22 2.39
N GLY A 659 36.66 9.03 1.67
CA GLY A 659 36.85 10.47 1.47
C GLY A 659 36.47 11.38 2.65
N LYS A 660 36.49 12.70 2.41
CA LYS A 660 36.25 13.75 3.44
C LYS A 660 34.78 13.92 3.84
N ASN A 661 33.80 13.54 2.99
CA ASN A 661 32.37 13.66 3.26
C ASN A 661 31.88 12.49 4.13
N ARG A 662 32.21 12.55 5.43
CA ARG A 662 31.91 11.51 6.43
C ARG A 662 30.46 11.49 6.93
N GLU A 663 29.67 12.52 6.60
CA GLU A 663 28.32 12.73 7.13
C GLU A 663 27.21 11.97 6.39
N LEU A 664 27.53 11.32 5.27
CA LEU A 664 26.54 10.57 4.47
C LEU A 664 26.42 9.11 4.96
N PRO A 665 25.21 8.58 5.22
CA PRO A 665 24.99 7.26 5.79
C PRO A 665 25.16 6.13 4.76
N PHE A 666 26.37 5.92 4.25
CA PHE A 666 26.70 4.88 3.27
C PHE A 666 26.71 3.43 3.82
N HIS A 667 25.91 3.12 4.83
CA HIS A 667 25.90 1.80 5.46
C HIS A 667 25.54 0.69 4.46
N GLN A 668 24.50 0.93 3.66
CA GLN A 668 24.02 -0.02 2.65
C GLN A 668 25.08 -0.23 1.55
N LEU A 669 25.81 0.82 1.17
CA LEU A 669 26.90 0.75 0.20
C LEU A 669 28.08 -0.11 0.71
N LYS A 670 28.49 0.07 1.97
CA LYS A 670 29.52 -0.76 2.60
C LYS A 670 29.12 -2.24 2.64
N GLN A 671 27.86 -2.52 2.96
CA GLN A 671 27.33 -3.88 3.00
C GLN A 671 27.35 -4.53 1.60
N VAL A 672 26.87 -3.83 0.58
CA VAL A 672 26.86 -4.34 -0.81
C VAL A 672 28.29 -4.56 -1.33
N LEU A 673 29.20 -3.62 -1.12
CA LEU A 673 30.60 -3.78 -1.54
C LEU A 673 31.30 -4.92 -0.81
N GLY A 674 30.97 -5.14 0.47
CA GLY A 674 31.43 -6.29 1.24
C GLY A 674 30.92 -7.61 0.65
N ALA A 675 29.63 -7.68 0.32
CA ALA A 675 29.03 -8.85 -0.32
C ALA A 675 29.70 -9.14 -1.68
N VAL A 676 29.85 -8.12 -2.54
CA VAL A 676 30.55 -8.24 -3.84
C VAL A 676 32.01 -8.69 -3.65
N ALA A 677 32.71 -8.20 -2.61
CA ALA A 677 34.09 -8.59 -2.32
C ALA A 677 34.21 -10.06 -1.92
N VAL A 678 33.27 -10.54 -1.12
CA VAL A 678 33.20 -11.93 -0.66
C VAL A 678 32.81 -12.85 -1.82
N GLU A 679 31.80 -12.48 -2.61
CA GLU A 679 31.36 -13.23 -3.79
C GLU A 679 32.49 -13.41 -4.82
N ASN A 680 33.33 -12.38 -5.01
CA ASN A 680 34.48 -12.41 -5.90
C ASN A 680 35.79 -12.84 -5.20
N GLN A 681 35.70 -13.36 -3.96
CA GLN A 681 36.81 -13.93 -3.18
C GLN A 681 37.98 -13.00 -2.90
N LEU A 682 37.78 -11.68 -2.95
CA LEU A 682 38.81 -10.69 -2.62
C LEU A 682 39.17 -10.77 -1.14
N VAL A 683 38.16 -10.89 -0.28
CA VAL A 683 38.25 -10.85 1.18
C VAL A 683 37.42 -11.96 1.82
N THR A 684 37.68 -12.23 3.09
CA THR A 684 36.91 -13.23 3.86
C THR A 684 35.70 -12.60 4.53
N LYS A 685 34.63 -13.38 4.81
CA LYS A 685 33.47 -12.91 5.60
C LYS A 685 33.86 -12.36 6.97
N ALA A 686 34.91 -12.90 7.59
CA ALA A 686 35.39 -12.45 8.90
C ALA A 686 36.13 -11.10 8.85
N SER A 687 36.79 -10.79 7.73
CA SER A 687 37.52 -9.53 7.57
C SER A 687 36.70 -8.43 6.89
N LEU A 688 35.74 -8.82 6.04
CA LEU A 688 35.08 -7.95 5.07
C LEU A 688 36.11 -6.98 4.45
N LEU A 689 35.75 -5.70 4.34
CA LEU A 689 36.63 -4.64 3.85
C LEU A 689 37.22 -3.78 4.97
N THR A 690 36.99 -4.13 6.24
CA THR A 690 37.37 -3.31 7.41
C THR A 690 38.86 -2.95 7.41
N PRO A 691 39.82 -3.89 7.18
CA PRO A 691 41.23 -3.54 7.13
C PRO A 691 41.60 -2.60 5.98
N LEU A 692 40.90 -2.71 4.86
CA LEU A 692 41.13 -1.87 3.69
C LEU A 692 40.64 -0.44 3.96
N TYR A 693 39.46 -0.28 4.56
CA TYR A 693 38.92 1.03 4.91
C TYR A 693 39.76 1.74 5.97
N GLU A 694 40.13 1.08 7.07
CA GLU A 694 40.98 1.67 8.13
C GLU A 694 42.33 2.13 7.59
N ALA A 695 42.94 1.32 6.71
CA ALA A 695 44.22 1.64 6.09
C ALA A 695 44.11 2.82 5.11
N LEU A 696 43.08 2.86 4.28
CA LEU A 696 42.87 3.95 3.33
C LEU A 696 42.55 5.26 4.05
N GLN A 697 41.74 5.23 5.11
CA GLN A 697 41.39 6.42 5.90
C GLN A 697 42.60 7.03 6.62
N SER A 698 43.41 6.20 7.29
CA SER A 698 44.63 6.66 7.96
C SER A 698 45.61 7.27 6.94
N THR A 699 45.79 6.61 5.80
CA THR A 699 46.70 7.05 4.74
C THR A 699 46.23 8.35 4.07
N LEU A 700 44.91 8.52 3.85
CA LEU A 700 44.34 9.71 3.23
C LEU A 700 44.55 10.98 4.08
N SER A 701 44.54 10.85 5.42
CA SER A 701 44.72 11.99 6.32
C SER A 701 46.16 12.55 6.37
N GLU A 702 47.15 11.76 5.92
CA GLU A 702 48.58 12.05 6.14
C GLU A 702 49.37 12.30 4.84
N MET A 703 48.78 12.11 3.66
CA MET A 703 49.49 12.10 2.37
C MET A 703 49.03 13.15 1.38
N LYS A 704 49.91 13.50 0.42
CA LYS A 704 49.58 14.40 -0.70
C LYS A 704 48.70 13.70 -1.73
N ALA A 705 47.83 14.46 -2.41
CA ALA A 705 46.92 13.92 -3.43
C ALA A 705 47.64 13.13 -4.55
N SER A 706 48.81 13.58 -5.00
CA SER A 706 49.61 12.89 -6.03
C SER A 706 50.14 11.52 -5.58
N GLN A 707 50.45 11.35 -4.30
CA GLN A 707 50.90 10.09 -3.70
C GLN A 707 49.71 9.15 -3.50
N MET A 708 48.55 9.68 -3.09
CA MET A 708 47.32 8.90 -2.95
C MET A 708 46.84 8.34 -4.28
N GLU A 709 46.95 9.09 -5.39
CA GLU A 709 46.54 8.58 -6.70
C GLU A 709 47.35 7.34 -7.13
N LYS A 710 48.65 7.32 -6.82
CA LYS A 710 49.50 6.13 -7.03
C LYS A 710 49.06 4.96 -6.16
N ILE A 711 48.71 5.19 -4.89
CA ILE A 711 48.20 4.14 -3.99
C ILE A 711 46.86 3.60 -4.50
N TRP A 712 45.95 4.47 -4.93
CA TRP A 712 44.68 4.04 -5.50
C TRP A 712 44.86 3.20 -6.77
N SER A 713 45.81 3.58 -7.64
CA SER A 713 46.13 2.78 -8.83
C SER A 713 46.67 1.38 -8.49
N PHE A 714 47.46 1.28 -7.41
CA PHE A 714 48.00 0.01 -6.91
C PHE A 714 46.89 -0.89 -6.33
N VAL A 715 45.99 -0.31 -5.53
CA VAL A 715 44.84 -1.02 -4.95
C VAL A 715 43.90 -1.49 -6.04
N ASP A 716 43.56 -0.63 -7.01
CA ASP A 716 42.67 -0.96 -8.13
C ASP A 716 43.22 -2.12 -8.99
N ASN A 717 44.52 -2.07 -9.31
CA ASN A 717 45.20 -3.15 -10.03
C ASN A 717 45.19 -4.46 -9.25
N SER A 718 45.44 -4.40 -7.94
CA SER A 718 45.47 -5.59 -7.07
C SER A 718 44.08 -6.24 -6.95
N ILE A 719 43.03 -5.42 -6.83
CA ILE A 719 41.63 -5.87 -6.78
C ILE A 719 41.21 -6.49 -8.12
N ASN A 720 41.44 -5.80 -9.24
CA ASN A 720 41.03 -6.27 -10.56
C ASN A 720 41.73 -7.59 -10.92
N ARG A 721 43.04 -7.69 -10.70
CA ARG A 721 43.78 -8.93 -10.94
C ARG A 721 43.27 -10.07 -10.06
N CYS A 722 43.00 -9.81 -8.78
CA CYS A 722 42.45 -10.81 -7.86
C CYS A 722 41.09 -11.33 -8.35
N ALA A 723 40.18 -10.43 -8.70
CA ALA A 723 38.83 -10.79 -9.16
C ALA A 723 38.82 -11.53 -10.52
N SER A 724 39.72 -11.15 -11.43
CA SER A 724 39.82 -11.79 -12.76
C SER A 724 40.49 -13.16 -12.74
N SER A 725 41.36 -13.43 -11.76
CA SER A 725 42.15 -14.67 -11.71
C SER A 725 42.29 -15.26 -10.29
N PRO A 726 41.19 -15.50 -9.55
CA PRO A 726 41.23 -15.92 -8.15
C PRO A 726 41.96 -17.26 -7.94
N ILE A 727 41.86 -18.18 -8.91
CA ILE A 727 42.53 -19.50 -8.88
C ILE A 727 44.06 -19.33 -8.82
N LYS A 728 44.64 -18.43 -9.64
CA LYS A 728 46.08 -18.13 -9.64
C LYS A 728 46.56 -17.74 -8.23
N TYR A 729 45.78 -16.93 -7.54
CA TYR A 729 46.17 -16.40 -6.23
C TYR A 729 45.94 -17.39 -5.09
N LEU A 730 45.03 -18.34 -5.22
CA LEU A 730 44.92 -19.47 -4.30
C LEU A 730 46.14 -20.40 -4.37
N ASP A 731 46.65 -20.66 -5.56
CA ASP A 731 47.86 -21.47 -5.75
C ASP A 731 49.12 -20.74 -5.22
N LEU A 732 49.22 -19.44 -5.50
CA LEU A 732 50.28 -18.58 -4.94
C LEU A 732 50.21 -18.51 -3.42
N MET A 733 49.00 -18.42 -2.86
CA MET A 733 48.80 -18.44 -1.41
C MET A 733 49.35 -19.73 -0.80
N GLU A 734 49.04 -20.88 -1.41
CA GLU A 734 49.56 -22.16 -0.94
C GLU A 734 51.09 -22.23 -1.01
N THR A 735 51.67 -21.68 -2.08
CA THR A 735 53.12 -21.59 -2.26
C THR A 735 53.76 -20.73 -1.17
N TYR A 736 53.24 -19.52 -0.94
CA TYR A 736 53.76 -18.59 0.07
C TYR A 736 53.61 -19.11 1.50
N LEU A 737 52.52 -19.84 1.79
CA LEU A 737 52.31 -20.44 3.10
C LEU A 737 53.24 -21.63 3.36
N LYS A 738 53.50 -22.46 2.34
CA LYS A 738 54.48 -23.55 2.42
C LYS A 738 55.90 -23.02 2.66
N GLU A 739 56.31 -22.00 1.91
CA GLU A 739 57.60 -21.32 2.10
C GLU A 739 57.71 -20.64 3.47
N GLY A 740 56.58 -20.17 4.02
CA GLY A 740 56.49 -19.58 5.36
C GLY A 740 56.36 -20.58 6.51
N GLY A 741 56.32 -21.89 6.25
CA GLY A 741 56.18 -22.94 7.27
C GLY A 741 54.81 -22.99 7.96
N VAL A 742 53.73 -22.53 7.31
CA VAL A 742 52.37 -22.45 7.87
C VAL A 742 51.46 -23.51 7.23
N THR A 743 50.86 -24.39 8.04
CA THR A 743 49.88 -25.39 7.59
C THR A 743 48.46 -24.82 7.46
N ARG A 744 47.68 -25.33 6.50
CA ARG A 744 46.34 -24.84 6.08
C ARG A 744 45.26 -24.79 7.18
N SER A 745 45.49 -25.35 8.38
CA SER A 745 44.46 -25.60 9.40
C SER A 745 44.01 -24.37 10.20
N ASN A 746 44.62 -23.19 10.03
CA ASN A 746 44.34 -21.99 10.83
C ASN A 746 43.84 -20.80 9.98
N GLY A 747 42.69 -20.94 9.32
CA GLY A 747 41.97 -19.86 8.64
C GLY A 747 42.67 -19.28 7.40
N ALA A 748 42.00 -19.27 6.25
CA ALA A 748 42.56 -18.67 5.03
C ALA A 748 42.63 -17.13 5.17
N ALA A 749 43.80 -16.54 4.91
CA ALA A 749 43.93 -15.09 4.73
C ALA A 749 43.23 -14.63 3.43
N ALA A 750 42.87 -13.34 3.35
CA ALA A 750 42.26 -12.75 2.16
C ALA A 750 43.17 -12.87 0.92
N LEU A 751 42.61 -13.23 -0.24
CA LEU A 751 43.37 -13.35 -1.49
C LEU A 751 43.96 -12.01 -1.94
N LEU A 752 43.29 -10.91 -1.61
CA LEU A 752 43.81 -9.56 -1.83
C LEU A 752 45.18 -9.34 -1.16
N ASN A 753 45.47 -9.98 -0.02
CA ASN A 753 46.78 -9.89 0.63
C ASN A 753 47.88 -10.50 -0.25
N VAL A 754 47.57 -11.62 -0.91
CA VAL A 754 48.51 -12.35 -1.77
C VAL A 754 48.75 -11.58 -3.06
N THR A 755 47.70 -10.97 -3.62
CA THR A 755 47.82 -10.17 -4.84
C THR A 755 48.64 -8.90 -4.59
N MET A 756 48.43 -8.21 -3.47
CA MET A 756 49.25 -7.06 -3.08
C MET A 756 50.73 -7.42 -2.92
N VAL A 757 51.05 -8.61 -2.41
CA VAL A 757 52.44 -9.08 -2.26
C VAL A 757 53.11 -9.34 -3.61
N GLU A 758 52.37 -9.90 -4.59
CA GLU A 758 52.91 -10.16 -5.93
C GLU A 758 53.00 -8.88 -6.79
N GLN A 759 52.04 -7.96 -6.65
CA GLN A 759 52.04 -6.68 -7.36
C GLN A 759 53.06 -5.67 -6.81
N LEU A 760 53.59 -5.88 -5.60
CA LEU A 760 54.51 -4.97 -4.93
C LEU A 760 55.79 -4.71 -5.74
N SER A 761 56.42 -5.76 -6.27
CA SER A 761 57.67 -5.66 -7.03
C SER A 761 57.54 -4.79 -8.28
N TYR A 762 56.41 -4.88 -8.99
CA TYR A 762 56.09 -4.07 -10.17
C TYR A 762 55.87 -2.60 -9.81
N PHE A 763 55.25 -2.31 -8.66
CA PHE A 763 55.09 -0.94 -8.18
C PHE A 763 56.45 -0.35 -7.78
N LEU A 764 57.26 -1.09 -7.01
CA LEU A 764 58.58 -0.61 -6.57
C LEU A 764 59.52 -0.30 -7.74
N GLY A 765 59.44 -1.07 -8.84
CA GLY A 765 60.21 -0.82 -10.05
C GLY A 765 59.81 0.43 -10.84
N SER A 766 58.62 1.00 -10.60
CA SER A 766 58.09 2.16 -11.34
C SER A 766 57.88 3.43 -10.50
N ALA A 767 57.98 3.33 -9.17
CA ALA A 767 57.66 4.40 -8.23
C ALA A 767 58.90 5.16 -7.71
N LYS A 768 58.73 6.46 -7.43
CA LYS A 768 59.77 7.32 -6.81
C LYS A 768 59.98 6.97 -5.32
N PRO A 769 61.13 7.28 -4.69
CA PRO A 769 61.38 6.96 -3.28
C PRO A 769 60.31 7.51 -2.32
N ASP A 770 59.77 8.71 -2.59
CA ASP A 770 58.68 9.29 -1.80
C ASP A 770 57.35 8.54 -1.96
N GLU A 771 57.09 7.98 -3.15
CA GLU A 771 55.90 7.16 -3.45
C GLU A 771 56.04 5.75 -2.85
N GLN A 772 57.26 5.21 -2.82
CA GLN A 772 57.57 3.95 -2.15
C GLN A 772 57.41 4.07 -0.64
N ALA A 773 57.83 5.19 -0.03
CA ALA A 773 57.61 5.47 1.38
C ALA A 773 56.10 5.60 1.72
N ALA A 774 55.34 6.21 0.81
CA ALA A 774 53.88 6.29 0.91
C ALA A 774 53.22 4.89 0.89
N LEU A 775 53.58 4.03 -0.08
CA LEU A 775 53.07 2.66 -0.15
C LEU A 775 53.46 1.83 1.08
N ALA A 776 54.69 1.99 1.59
CA ALA A 776 55.14 1.29 2.80
C ALA A 776 54.29 1.63 4.03
N LYS A 777 53.84 2.89 4.15
CA LYS A 777 52.96 3.35 5.23
C LYS A 777 51.54 2.76 5.09
N PHE A 778 50.98 2.77 3.87
CA PHE A 778 49.69 2.15 3.56
C PHE A 778 49.68 0.65 3.89
N LEU A 779 50.66 -0.11 3.36
CA LEU A 779 50.77 -1.55 3.61
C LEU A 779 51.00 -1.87 5.10
N SER A 780 51.76 -1.03 5.80
CA SER A 780 51.92 -1.17 7.26
C SER A 780 50.61 -0.97 7.99
N SER A 781 49.78 -0.01 7.57
CA SER A 781 48.46 0.21 8.16
C SER A 781 47.50 -0.96 7.87
N TYR A 782 47.41 -1.38 6.60
CA TYR A 782 46.56 -2.48 6.13
C TYR A 782 46.85 -3.84 6.78
N PHE A 783 48.12 -4.23 6.86
CA PHE A 783 48.50 -5.50 7.47
C PHE A 783 48.40 -5.47 9.02
N ASN A 784 48.56 -4.31 9.66
CA ASN A 784 48.28 -4.18 11.10
C ASN A 784 46.79 -4.29 11.43
N ALA A 785 45.92 -3.66 10.62
CA ALA A 785 44.47 -3.79 10.74
C ALA A 785 44.04 -5.26 10.50
N SER A 786 44.55 -5.89 9.45
CA SER A 786 44.30 -7.31 9.14
C SER A 786 44.77 -8.24 10.26
N TYR A 787 45.92 -7.96 10.88
CA TYR A 787 46.47 -8.75 11.98
C TYR A 787 45.68 -8.61 13.30
N SER A 788 44.99 -7.48 13.49
CA SER A 788 44.22 -7.16 14.69
C SER A 788 42.90 -7.94 14.78
N LEU A 789 42.33 -8.35 13.63
CA LEU A 789 41.10 -9.17 13.52
C LEU A 789 41.21 -10.60 14.05
N LYS A 790 42.35 -11.00 14.62
CA LYS A 790 42.64 -12.31 15.23
C LYS A 790 42.57 -13.56 14.34
N HIS A 791 42.02 -13.48 13.13
CA HIS A 791 41.99 -14.55 12.14
C HIS A 791 43.28 -14.62 11.31
N ALA A 792 43.71 -15.82 10.90
CA ALA A 792 44.84 -16.06 9.99
C ALA A 792 46.18 -15.37 10.34
N LYS A 793 46.45 -15.07 11.63
CA LYS A 793 47.69 -14.39 12.09
C LYS A 793 48.99 -15.00 11.56
N PRO A 794 49.16 -16.34 11.50
CA PRO A 794 50.39 -16.95 10.98
C PRO A 794 50.58 -16.64 9.49
N ALA A 795 49.50 -16.73 8.70
CA ALA A 795 49.50 -16.42 7.28
C ALA A 795 49.82 -14.93 7.02
N ILE A 796 49.18 -14.02 7.75
CA ILE A 796 49.41 -12.57 7.64
C ILE A 796 50.85 -12.22 8.00
N LYS A 797 51.42 -12.85 9.04
CA LYS A 797 52.82 -12.65 9.45
C LYS A 797 53.81 -13.13 8.38
N ALA A 798 53.54 -14.26 7.73
CA ALA A 798 54.36 -14.78 6.64
C ALA A 798 54.34 -13.85 5.41
N LEU A 799 53.15 -13.38 5.01
CA LEU A 799 53.00 -12.44 3.90
C LEU A 799 53.67 -11.08 4.20
N TYR A 800 53.53 -10.56 5.43
CA TYR A 800 54.16 -9.29 5.82
C TYR A 800 55.69 -9.36 5.85
N ARG A 801 56.27 -10.51 6.21
CA ARG A 801 57.72 -10.72 6.12
C ARG A 801 58.19 -10.59 4.67
N ARG A 802 57.48 -11.21 3.74
CA ARG A 802 57.81 -11.15 2.30
C ARG A 802 57.69 -9.74 1.73
N ILE A 803 56.71 -8.96 2.19
CA ILE A 803 56.62 -7.52 1.87
C ILE A 803 57.85 -6.78 2.36
N SER A 804 58.24 -7.00 3.61
CA SER A 804 59.40 -6.33 4.24
C SER A 804 60.72 -6.63 3.52
N GLU A 805 60.87 -7.83 2.97
CA GLU A 805 62.05 -8.24 2.21
C GLU A 805 62.15 -7.59 0.82
N GLN A 806 61.02 -7.19 0.23
CA GLN A 806 60.98 -6.55 -1.10
C GLN A 806 61.27 -5.05 -1.07
N PHE A 807 61.09 -4.38 0.08
CA PHE A 807 61.38 -2.94 0.18
C PHE A 807 62.90 -2.66 0.28
N PRO A 808 63.39 -1.59 -0.37
CA PRO A 808 64.76 -1.12 -0.18
C PRO A 808 65.06 -0.84 1.30
N LYS A 809 66.28 -1.15 1.76
CA LYS A 809 66.71 -0.93 3.16
C LYS A 809 66.59 0.52 3.65
N THR A 810 66.45 1.48 2.72
CA THR A 810 66.25 2.91 2.99
C THR A 810 64.84 3.25 3.47
N ILE A 811 63.83 2.40 3.22
CA ILE A 811 62.43 2.63 3.58
C ILE A 811 62.04 1.72 4.74
N LYS A 812 61.65 2.30 5.88
CA LYS A 812 61.29 1.55 7.10
C LYS A 812 59.80 1.23 7.16
N LEU A 813 59.45 -0.06 7.20
CA LEU A 813 58.09 -0.53 7.50
C LEU A 813 57.85 -0.59 9.03
N LYS A 814 56.63 -0.27 9.49
CA LYS A 814 56.27 -0.36 10.92
C LYS A 814 56.03 -1.82 11.30
N SER A 815 56.72 -2.35 12.31
CA SER A 815 56.52 -3.73 12.79
C SER A 815 55.05 -4.04 13.12
N LEU A 816 54.60 -5.27 12.83
CA LEU A 816 53.29 -5.78 13.25
C LEU A 816 53.14 -5.68 14.78
N ARG A 817 52.24 -4.83 15.26
CA ARG A 817 52.00 -4.64 16.71
C ARG A 817 51.00 -5.68 17.24
N LYS A 818 51.23 -6.21 18.45
CA LYS A 818 50.15 -6.83 19.24
C LYS A 818 49.32 -5.68 19.82
N ALA A 819 48.00 -5.77 19.75
CA ALA A 819 47.12 -4.78 20.36
C ALA A 819 47.35 -4.74 21.88
N ASP A 820 48.00 -3.68 22.37
CA ASP A 820 47.93 -3.27 23.77
C ASP A 820 46.75 -2.31 23.95
N LYS A 821 46.11 -2.40 25.12
CA LYS A 821 44.98 -1.57 25.50
C LYS A 821 45.39 -0.10 25.64
N SER A 822 44.51 0.77 25.12
CA SER A 822 44.31 2.22 25.36
C SER A 822 45.20 3.22 24.58
N ASP A 823 44.60 4.13 23.80
CA ASP A 823 44.05 5.43 24.23
C ASP A 823 43.35 6.18 23.06
N HIS A 824 42.15 6.68 23.37
CA HIS A 824 41.37 7.75 22.72
C HIS A 824 41.14 7.76 21.20
N VAL A 825 40.00 7.22 20.79
CA VAL A 825 39.15 7.80 19.73
C VAL A 825 37.76 7.96 20.34
N ASP A 826 37.20 9.14 20.19
CA ASP A 826 35.90 9.53 20.70
C ASP A 826 34.81 8.50 20.36
N GLU A 827 34.05 8.15 21.39
CA GLU A 827 32.78 7.43 21.28
C GLU A 827 31.80 8.35 20.54
N ASP A 828 31.55 8.06 19.26
CA ASP A 828 30.27 8.41 18.68
C ASP A 828 29.74 7.31 17.75
N GLU A 829 28.51 6.93 18.07
CA GLU A 829 27.60 5.95 17.48
C GLU A 829 28.08 4.50 17.27
N GLY A 830 27.84 3.71 18.32
CA GLY A 830 27.82 2.25 18.26
C GLY A 830 26.83 1.73 17.22
N MET A 831 27.35 0.95 16.28
CA MET A 831 26.59 -0.06 15.58
C MET A 831 25.96 -0.98 16.61
N ALA A 832 24.64 -0.84 16.78
CA ALA A 832 23.84 -1.84 17.45
C ALA A 832 24.10 -3.20 16.81
N ASP A 833 24.29 -4.20 17.65
CA ASP A 833 24.28 -5.61 17.31
C ASP A 833 23.09 -5.91 16.38
N ALA A 834 23.38 -6.09 15.09
CA ALA A 834 22.42 -6.65 14.16
C ALA A 834 22.54 -8.18 14.18
N GLU A 835 22.24 -8.76 15.34
CA GLU A 835 21.71 -10.10 15.52
C GLU A 835 21.18 -10.20 16.97
N ASP A 836 19.90 -9.83 17.15
CA ASP A 836 18.95 -10.53 18.04
C ASP A 836 17.59 -9.80 18.11
N VAL A 837 16.88 -9.78 16.98
CA VAL A 837 15.40 -9.84 17.01
C VAL A 837 14.95 -11.02 16.15
N VAL A 838 15.49 -12.19 16.45
CA VAL A 838 14.69 -13.41 16.37
C VAL A 838 14.27 -13.67 17.81
N GLY A 839 12.96 -13.65 18.05
CA GLY A 839 12.42 -13.84 19.39
C GLY A 839 13.04 -15.06 20.06
N LYS A 840 13.19 -14.98 21.39
CA LYS A 840 13.38 -16.15 22.27
C LYS A 840 12.26 -17.17 22.02
N HIS A 841 12.39 -17.96 20.97
CA HIS A 841 11.87 -19.30 20.93
C HIS A 841 12.91 -20.15 21.64
N SER A 842 12.46 -20.83 22.68
CA SER A 842 13.18 -21.84 23.41
C SER A 842 14.03 -22.69 22.45
N LYS A 843 15.32 -22.84 22.77
CA LYS A 843 16.15 -23.92 22.24
C LYS A 843 15.50 -25.26 22.63
N THR A 844 14.66 -25.74 21.75
CA THR A 844 14.31 -27.15 21.59
C THR A 844 14.73 -27.47 20.16
N GLY A 845 15.74 -28.32 19.99
CA GLY A 845 16.25 -28.70 18.68
C GLY A 845 15.11 -29.18 17.78
N SER A 846 14.73 -28.35 16.81
CA SER A 846 13.74 -28.70 15.80
C SER A 846 14.50 -28.95 14.51
N THR A 847 14.81 -30.21 14.26
CA THR A 847 15.24 -30.73 12.96
C THR A 847 14.31 -30.21 11.86
N LEU A 848 14.87 -29.69 10.76
CA LEU A 848 14.09 -29.24 9.60
C LEU A 848 13.19 -30.39 9.12
N ASP A 849 11.88 -30.19 9.16
CA ASP A 849 10.87 -31.21 8.85
C ASP A 849 10.84 -31.54 7.35
N LEU A 850 10.50 -32.78 6.98
CA LEU A 850 10.49 -33.27 5.60
C LEU A 850 9.56 -32.45 4.69
N SER A 851 8.48 -31.88 5.25
CA SER A 851 7.56 -31.00 4.53
C SER A 851 8.19 -29.67 4.11
N LYS A 852 9.07 -29.09 4.94
CA LYS A 852 9.81 -27.86 4.58
C LYS A 852 10.86 -28.15 3.51
N LEU A 853 11.51 -29.31 3.59
CA LEU A 853 12.45 -29.75 2.56
C LEU A 853 11.75 -29.94 1.20
N GLU A 854 10.55 -30.52 1.21
CA GLU A 854 9.71 -30.67 0.03
C GLU A 854 9.37 -29.31 -0.59
N GLU A 855 8.94 -28.32 0.21
CA GLU A 855 8.67 -26.96 -0.28
C GLU A 855 9.88 -26.32 -0.97
N MET A 856 11.09 -26.55 -0.45
CA MET A 856 12.31 -25.95 -0.97
C MET A 856 12.85 -26.63 -2.25
N LEU A 857 12.83 -27.96 -2.28
CA LEU A 857 13.53 -28.76 -3.29
C LEU A 857 12.62 -29.53 -4.25
N HIS A 858 11.36 -29.78 -3.90
CA HIS A 858 10.44 -30.43 -4.82
C HIS A 858 9.96 -29.45 -5.88
N VAL A 859 10.14 -29.83 -7.14
CA VAL A 859 9.57 -29.11 -8.28
C VAL A 859 8.50 -30.02 -8.87
N PRO A 860 7.19 -29.70 -8.79
CA PRO A 860 6.18 -30.53 -9.42
C PRO A 860 6.38 -30.55 -10.94
N PHE A 861 5.95 -31.62 -11.61
CA PHE A 861 5.93 -31.61 -13.07
C PHE A 861 4.98 -30.51 -13.55
N ALA A 862 5.36 -29.77 -14.59
CA ALA A 862 4.47 -28.80 -15.23
C ALA A 862 3.15 -29.49 -15.64
N GLU A 863 2.03 -28.84 -15.29
CA GLU A 863 0.58 -29.18 -15.35
C GLU A 863 0.11 -30.49 -16.04
N LYS A 864 -1.00 -31.04 -15.50
CA LYS A 864 -1.70 -32.26 -15.97
C LYS A 864 -1.98 -32.21 -17.47
N GLU A 865 -1.95 -33.38 -18.13
CA GLU A 865 -2.24 -33.59 -19.56
C GLU A 865 -3.43 -32.72 -20.04
N ASP A 866 -3.16 -31.57 -20.66
CA ASP A 866 -4.20 -30.75 -21.29
C ASP A 866 -4.52 -31.32 -22.67
N ASN A 867 -5.42 -32.29 -22.67
CA ASN A 867 -5.88 -32.95 -23.89
C ASN A 867 -6.59 -31.99 -24.84
N ALA A 868 -7.00 -30.79 -24.40
CA ALA A 868 -7.57 -29.78 -25.29
C ALA A 868 -6.55 -29.28 -26.33
N ALA A 869 -5.25 -29.42 -26.05
CA ALA A 869 -4.19 -29.08 -27.00
C ALA A 869 -4.27 -29.89 -28.29
N LEU A 870 -4.80 -31.13 -28.26
CA LEU A 870 -4.95 -31.99 -29.46
C LEU A 870 -5.88 -31.37 -30.51
N VAL A 871 -6.87 -30.59 -30.10
CA VAL A 871 -7.88 -30.02 -31.00
C VAL A 871 -7.65 -28.53 -31.26
N LYS A 872 -7.37 -27.75 -30.20
CA LYS A 872 -7.39 -26.29 -30.25
C LYS A 872 -6.27 -25.68 -31.10
N TRP A 873 -5.13 -26.36 -31.22
CA TRP A 873 -3.96 -25.86 -31.96
C TRP A 873 -4.27 -25.58 -33.45
N THR A 874 -5.19 -26.32 -34.04
CA THR A 874 -5.52 -26.23 -35.48
C THR A 874 -6.00 -24.82 -35.87
N THR A 875 -6.77 -24.17 -34.99
CA THR A 875 -7.37 -22.84 -35.20
C THR A 875 -6.44 -21.66 -34.95
N LYS A 876 -5.25 -21.91 -34.39
CA LYS A 876 -4.28 -20.86 -34.01
C LYS A 876 -3.39 -20.45 -35.18
N ASN A 877 -2.94 -19.20 -35.21
CA ASN A 877 -1.93 -18.75 -36.19
C ASN A 877 -0.53 -19.34 -35.80
N VAL A 878 0.47 -19.24 -36.68
CA VAL A 878 1.79 -19.86 -36.41
C VAL A 878 2.57 -19.17 -35.29
N GLU A 879 2.41 -17.86 -35.13
CA GLU A 879 3.02 -17.09 -34.04
C GLU A 879 2.51 -17.58 -32.68
N ASP A 880 1.20 -17.68 -32.49
CA ASP A 880 0.56 -18.23 -31.28
C ASP A 880 1.04 -19.68 -31.03
N LEU A 881 1.22 -20.49 -32.07
CA LEU A 881 1.65 -21.89 -31.90
C LEU A 881 3.00 -22.01 -31.21
N VAL A 882 3.91 -21.09 -31.53
CA VAL A 882 5.27 -21.05 -31.01
C VAL A 882 5.32 -20.24 -29.71
N GLU A 883 4.86 -18.98 -29.74
CA GLU A 883 4.96 -18.01 -28.64
C GLU A 883 4.02 -18.33 -27.45
N ASP A 884 2.75 -18.66 -27.70
CA ASP A 884 1.76 -18.94 -26.64
C ASP A 884 1.84 -20.38 -26.08
N GLY A 885 2.87 -21.14 -26.45
CA GLY A 885 3.17 -22.45 -25.84
C GLY A 885 2.31 -23.63 -26.28
N TRP A 886 1.51 -23.51 -27.35
CA TRP A 886 0.71 -24.62 -27.89
C TRP A 886 1.57 -25.77 -28.42
N ALA A 887 2.68 -25.47 -29.09
CA ALA A 887 3.65 -26.49 -29.50
C ALA A 887 4.22 -27.25 -28.30
N ALA A 888 4.60 -26.53 -27.24
CA ALA A 888 5.07 -27.16 -26.01
C ALA A 888 4.00 -28.04 -25.35
N ALA A 889 2.73 -27.63 -25.35
CA ALA A 889 1.62 -28.43 -24.84
C ALA A 889 1.44 -29.74 -25.61
N LEU A 890 1.47 -29.71 -26.95
CA LEU A 890 1.41 -30.92 -27.77
C LEU A 890 2.62 -31.84 -27.56
N ILE A 891 3.83 -31.28 -27.47
CA ILE A 891 5.06 -32.05 -27.23
C ILE A 891 4.97 -32.81 -25.89
N ARG A 892 4.39 -32.21 -24.84
CA ARG A 892 4.22 -32.88 -23.53
C ARG A 892 3.32 -34.11 -23.62
N LEU A 893 2.32 -34.13 -24.51
CA LEU A 893 1.39 -35.25 -24.64
C LEU A 893 2.05 -36.55 -25.14
N LEU A 894 3.27 -36.48 -25.68
CA LEU A 894 4.09 -37.67 -25.98
C LEU A 894 4.49 -38.46 -24.73
N LEU A 895 4.41 -37.85 -23.53
CA LEU A 895 4.66 -38.50 -22.24
C LEU A 895 3.44 -39.21 -21.67
N SER A 896 2.26 -39.10 -22.30
CA SER A 896 1.03 -39.68 -21.76
C SER A 896 1.13 -41.21 -21.66
N THR A 897 0.53 -41.79 -20.62
CA THR A 897 0.42 -43.25 -20.50
C THR A 897 -0.52 -43.85 -21.54
N HIS A 898 -1.41 -43.04 -22.12
CA HIS A 898 -2.41 -43.50 -23.09
C HIS A 898 -1.87 -43.50 -24.54
N THR A 899 -1.89 -44.67 -25.19
CA THR A 899 -1.38 -44.83 -26.55
C THR A 899 -2.15 -43.99 -27.58
N SER A 900 -3.46 -43.82 -27.43
CA SER A 900 -4.28 -42.97 -28.32
C SER A 900 -3.82 -41.51 -28.30
N ILE A 901 -3.63 -40.95 -27.10
CA ILE A 901 -3.17 -39.56 -26.90
C ILE A 901 -1.79 -39.37 -27.52
N ARG A 902 -0.85 -40.30 -27.31
CA ARG A 902 0.49 -40.21 -27.91
C ARG A 902 0.47 -40.27 -29.43
N LYS A 903 -0.34 -41.15 -30.03
CA LYS A 903 -0.48 -41.26 -31.49
C LYS A 903 -1.08 -39.99 -32.11
N GLU A 904 -2.08 -39.43 -31.45
CA GLU A 904 -2.71 -38.20 -31.90
C GLU A 904 -1.77 -37.01 -31.75
N ALA A 905 -1.08 -36.88 -30.61
CA ALA A 905 -0.06 -35.87 -30.38
C ALA A 905 1.07 -35.96 -31.42
N PHE A 906 1.59 -37.16 -31.67
CA PHE A 906 2.60 -37.42 -32.70
C PHE A 906 2.15 -36.95 -34.09
N THR A 907 0.92 -37.32 -34.49
CA THR A 907 0.34 -36.92 -35.77
C THR A 907 0.16 -35.40 -35.86
N ASN A 908 -0.27 -34.78 -34.77
CA ASN A 908 -0.47 -33.33 -34.69
C ASN A 908 0.86 -32.56 -34.70
N ILE A 909 1.93 -33.09 -34.10
CA ILE A 909 3.28 -32.52 -34.18
C ILE A 909 3.77 -32.50 -35.63
N LEU A 910 3.57 -33.59 -36.40
CA LEU A 910 3.93 -33.62 -37.83
C LEU A 910 3.12 -32.61 -38.65
N LYS A 911 1.81 -32.51 -38.41
CA LYS A 911 0.96 -31.51 -39.08
C LYS A 911 1.35 -30.07 -38.70
N MET A 912 1.71 -29.85 -37.44
CA MET A 912 2.18 -28.55 -36.95
C MET A 912 3.51 -28.17 -37.59
N ALA A 913 4.44 -29.12 -37.70
CA ALA A 913 5.71 -28.91 -38.39
C ALA A 913 5.47 -28.48 -39.85
N ALA A 914 4.58 -29.16 -40.59
CA ALA A 914 4.21 -28.77 -41.95
C ALA A 914 3.63 -27.35 -42.02
N LYS A 915 2.68 -27.02 -41.13
CA LYS A 915 2.06 -25.69 -41.04
C LYS A 915 3.08 -24.58 -40.75
N ILE A 916 4.07 -24.85 -39.88
CA ILE A 916 5.14 -23.90 -39.55
C ILE A 916 6.05 -23.68 -40.77
N LYS A 917 6.42 -24.76 -41.48
CA LYS A 917 7.28 -24.68 -42.67
C LYS A 917 6.68 -23.84 -43.81
N GLU A 918 5.37 -23.95 -44.01
CA GLU A 918 4.63 -23.21 -45.04
C GLU A 918 4.39 -21.74 -44.69
N SER A 919 4.70 -21.32 -43.46
CA SER A 919 4.44 -19.98 -42.96
C SER A 919 5.53 -18.95 -43.33
N SER A 920 5.28 -17.69 -42.97
CA SER A 920 6.24 -16.58 -43.03
C SER A 920 6.98 -16.34 -41.70
N TYR A 921 6.89 -17.26 -40.74
CA TYR A 921 7.56 -17.12 -39.44
C TYR A 921 9.09 -17.11 -39.60
N GLU A 922 9.80 -16.24 -38.86
CA GLU A 922 11.23 -15.96 -39.09
C GLU A 922 12.11 -17.19 -38.87
N GLU A 923 11.94 -17.91 -37.76
CA GLU A 923 12.72 -19.13 -37.44
C GLU A 923 12.00 -20.43 -37.84
N LYS A 924 11.18 -20.37 -38.90
CA LYS A 924 10.34 -21.50 -39.33
C LYS A 924 11.14 -22.76 -39.64
N ASP A 925 12.32 -22.63 -40.23
CA ASP A 925 13.14 -23.77 -40.64
C ASP A 925 13.73 -24.50 -39.42
N GLN A 926 14.19 -23.75 -38.41
CA GLN A 926 14.74 -24.29 -37.18
C GLN A 926 13.66 -24.96 -36.34
N VAL A 927 12.49 -24.32 -36.19
CA VAL A 927 11.36 -24.89 -35.46
C VAL A 927 10.80 -26.12 -36.18
N TRP A 928 10.68 -26.07 -37.52
CA TRP A 928 10.30 -27.22 -38.33
C TRP A 928 11.27 -28.40 -38.15
N LEU A 929 12.58 -28.13 -38.17
CA LEU A 929 13.61 -29.14 -38.00
C LEU A 929 13.53 -29.78 -36.61
N LEU A 930 13.40 -28.98 -35.56
CA LEU A 930 13.24 -29.47 -34.18
C LEU A 930 12.02 -30.40 -34.03
N LEU A 931 10.86 -30.00 -34.56
CA LEU A 931 9.64 -30.81 -34.48
C LEU A 931 9.74 -32.09 -35.32
N SER A 932 10.43 -32.03 -36.46
CA SER A 932 10.65 -33.18 -37.34
C SER A 932 11.59 -34.20 -36.70
N GLU A 933 12.70 -33.75 -36.11
CA GLU A 933 13.62 -34.64 -35.38
C GLU A 933 12.96 -35.25 -34.14
N LEU A 934 12.18 -34.46 -33.38
CA LEU A 934 11.40 -34.98 -32.26
C LEU A 934 10.45 -36.08 -32.72
N ALA A 935 9.71 -35.85 -33.80
CA ALA A 935 8.79 -36.83 -34.35
C ALA A 935 9.55 -38.09 -34.80
N GLU A 936 10.60 -37.96 -35.61
CA GLU A 936 11.33 -39.14 -36.09
C GLU A 936 11.98 -39.94 -34.95
N SER A 937 12.52 -39.25 -33.94
CA SER A 937 13.08 -39.88 -32.73
C SER A 937 12.01 -40.59 -31.89
N SER A 938 10.80 -40.07 -31.85
CA SER A 938 9.69 -40.62 -31.06
C SER A 938 8.96 -41.77 -31.75
N ARG A 939 9.09 -41.91 -33.07
CA ARG A 939 8.30 -42.84 -33.91
C ARG A 939 8.26 -44.27 -33.37
N SER A 940 9.42 -44.82 -33.00
CA SER A 940 9.52 -46.20 -32.50
C SER A 940 8.88 -46.40 -31.12
N GLN A 941 8.74 -45.35 -30.31
CA GLN A 941 8.29 -45.44 -28.92
C GLN A 941 6.79 -45.19 -28.76
N VAL A 942 6.18 -44.38 -29.63
CA VAL A 942 4.76 -43.98 -29.51
C VAL A 942 3.82 -45.18 -29.34
N ASP A 943 4.07 -46.28 -30.06
CA ASP A 943 3.29 -47.53 -29.99
C ASP A 943 3.57 -48.37 -28.74
N ILE A 944 4.80 -48.33 -28.22
CA ILE A 944 5.30 -49.23 -27.18
C ILE A 944 4.98 -48.67 -25.79
N GLY A 945 5.16 -47.36 -25.59
CA GLY A 945 5.00 -46.72 -24.29
C GLY A 945 5.26 -45.21 -24.33
N PRO A 946 5.30 -44.54 -23.17
CA PRO A 946 5.69 -43.14 -23.09
C PRO A 946 7.07 -42.92 -23.72
N VAL A 947 7.20 -41.85 -24.51
CA VAL A 947 8.49 -41.45 -25.10
C VAL A 947 9.46 -41.06 -23.98
N PRO A 948 10.79 -41.33 -24.10
CA PRO A 948 11.76 -40.91 -23.09
C PRO A 948 11.61 -39.45 -22.70
N SER A 949 11.60 -39.15 -21.41
CA SER A 949 11.32 -37.79 -20.90
C SER A 949 12.31 -36.75 -21.42
N ALA A 950 13.53 -37.18 -21.74
CA ALA A 950 14.56 -36.35 -22.35
C ALA A 950 14.15 -35.73 -23.69
N PHE A 951 13.32 -36.40 -24.50
CA PHE A 951 12.96 -35.91 -25.83
C PHE A 951 11.98 -34.73 -25.75
N PRO A 952 10.79 -34.85 -25.10
CA PRO A 952 9.94 -33.69 -24.86
C PRO A 952 10.62 -32.59 -24.06
N ALA A 953 11.42 -32.93 -23.03
CA ALA A 953 12.13 -31.92 -22.24
C ALA A 953 13.10 -31.12 -23.11
N PHE A 954 13.94 -31.78 -23.91
CA PHE A 954 14.86 -31.11 -24.82
C PHE A 954 14.12 -30.26 -25.84
N ALA A 955 13.09 -30.81 -26.49
CA ALA A 955 12.36 -30.10 -27.53
C ALA A 955 11.68 -28.83 -27.00
N ILE A 956 11.09 -28.87 -25.81
CA ILE A 956 10.45 -27.69 -25.19
C ILE A 956 11.49 -26.63 -24.85
N HIS A 957 12.59 -27.03 -24.19
CA HIS A 957 13.66 -26.10 -23.82
C HIS A 957 14.41 -25.54 -25.04
N ALA A 958 14.52 -26.32 -26.11
CA ALA A 958 15.11 -25.89 -27.37
C ALA A 958 14.19 -24.94 -28.14
N LEU A 959 12.88 -25.20 -28.12
CA LEU A 959 11.89 -24.31 -28.74
C LEU A 959 11.96 -22.90 -28.13
N ASP A 960 12.07 -22.78 -26.81
CA ASP A 960 12.20 -21.48 -26.13
C ASP A 960 13.49 -20.73 -26.49
N VAL A 961 14.55 -21.45 -26.85
CA VAL A 961 15.80 -20.84 -27.35
C VAL A 961 15.67 -20.43 -28.81
N LEU A 962 15.01 -21.23 -29.65
CA LEU A 962 14.85 -20.94 -31.07
C LEU A 962 13.96 -19.72 -31.35
N LYS A 963 13.03 -19.38 -30.45
CA LYS A 963 12.26 -18.12 -30.48
C LYS A 963 13.12 -16.86 -30.34
N ASN A 964 14.37 -17.00 -29.90
CA ASN A 964 15.24 -15.87 -29.63
C ASN A 964 16.62 -16.12 -30.24
N PRO A 965 16.87 -15.63 -31.47
CA PRO A 965 18.16 -15.74 -32.13
C PRO A 965 19.35 -15.17 -31.34
N LEU A 966 19.10 -14.26 -30.38
CA LEU A 966 20.12 -13.67 -29.51
C LEU A 966 20.42 -14.51 -28.26
N HIS A 967 19.79 -15.67 -28.09
CA HIS A 967 20.03 -16.53 -26.95
C HIS A 967 21.41 -17.22 -27.06
N PRO A 968 22.22 -17.30 -25.99
CA PRO A 968 23.59 -17.85 -26.06
C PRO A 968 23.68 -19.30 -26.56
N LEU A 969 22.63 -20.10 -26.34
CA LEU A 969 22.55 -21.48 -26.83
C LEU A 969 22.03 -21.61 -28.26
N TYR A 970 21.57 -20.53 -28.90
CA TYR A 970 21.03 -20.56 -30.26
C TYR A 970 22.01 -21.17 -31.28
N PRO A 971 23.32 -20.82 -31.29
CA PRO A 971 24.28 -21.45 -32.20
C PRO A 971 24.46 -22.95 -31.93
N LYS A 972 24.55 -23.35 -30.65
CA LYS A 972 24.76 -24.76 -30.28
C LYS A 972 23.55 -25.64 -30.59
N ILE A 973 22.33 -25.12 -30.43
CA ILE A 973 21.11 -25.86 -30.79
C ILE A 973 21.04 -26.07 -32.29
N ASN A 974 21.28 -25.02 -33.09
CA ASN A 974 21.32 -25.15 -34.54
C ASN A 974 22.42 -26.12 -35.01
N ALA A 975 23.61 -26.05 -34.39
CA ALA A 975 24.68 -26.99 -34.64
C ALA A 975 24.34 -28.43 -34.21
N PHE A 976 23.46 -28.62 -33.22
CA PHE A 976 23.00 -29.93 -32.79
C PHE A 976 21.95 -30.51 -33.76
N LEU A 977 20.93 -29.72 -34.11
CA LEU A 977 19.85 -30.10 -35.04
C LEU A 977 20.35 -30.36 -36.48
N THR A 978 21.57 -29.97 -36.82
CA THR A 978 22.15 -30.25 -38.14
C THR A 978 23.03 -31.51 -38.15
N ARG A 979 23.26 -32.17 -37.01
CA ARG A 979 24.13 -33.37 -36.91
C ARG A 979 23.48 -34.65 -37.40
N GLY A 980 22.16 -34.80 -37.22
CA GLY A 980 21.47 -35.99 -37.67
C GLY A 980 20.03 -36.09 -37.18
N PRO A 981 19.16 -36.78 -37.94
CA PRO A 981 17.71 -36.66 -37.81
C PRO A 981 17.08 -37.44 -36.64
N VAL A 982 17.88 -38.17 -35.84
CA VAL A 982 17.38 -39.09 -34.81
C VAL A 982 18.19 -38.96 -33.52
N TRP A 983 17.48 -38.80 -32.40
CA TRP A 983 18.03 -38.79 -31.06
C TRP A 983 18.07 -40.20 -30.46
N SER A 984 19.17 -40.55 -29.79
CA SER A 984 19.35 -41.86 -29.17
C SER A 984 18.61 -41.98 -27.85
N LEU A 985 17.85 -43.07 -27.66
CA LEU A 985 17.10 -43.37 -26.42
C LEU A 985 18.00 -43.45 -25.17
N GLU A 986 19.29 -43.75 -25.34
CA GLU A 986 20.24 -43.88 -24.23
C GLU A 986 21.08 -42.61 -23.97
N LYS A 987 20.85 -41.52 -24.70
CA LYS A 987 21.60 -40.27 -24.55
C LYS A 987 20.64 -39.12 -24.27
N LEU A 988 21.09 -38.17 -23.47
CA LEU A 988 20.39 -36.89 -23.30
C LEU A 988 20.81 -35.98 -24.46
N PRO A 989 19.88 -35.55 -25.35
CA PRO A 989 20.16 -34.60 -26.42
C PRO A 989 20.94 -33.38 -25.92
N MET A 990 21.99 -33.00 -26.66
CA MET A 990 22.85 -31.82 -26.45
C MET A 990 23.54 -31.65 -25.08
N ALA A 991 23.22 -32.46 -24.08
CA ALA A 991 23.67 -32.23 -22.71
C ALA A 991 25.20 -32.27 -22.56
N HIS A 992 25.89 -33.12 -23.34
CA HIS A 992 27.35 -33.20 -23.33
C HIS A 992 28.00 -31.97 -23.97
N ASP A 993 27.40 -31.41 -25.02
CA ASP A 993 27.88 -30.23 -25.72
C ASP A 993 27.87 -28.99 -24.83
N ILE A 994 26.97 -28.95 -23.84
CA ILE A 994 26.89 -27.85 -22.87
C ILE A 994 27.85 -28.08 -21.70
N LEU A 995 27.88 -29.28 -21.12
CA LEU A 995 28.68 -29.51 -19.92
C LEU A 995 30.20 -29.56 -20.20
N HIS A 996 30.59 -30.10 -21.36
CA HIS A 996 32.00 -30.31 -21.72
C HIS A 996 32.46 -29.45 -22.90
N GLY A 997 31.55 -28.81 -23.62
CA GLY A 997 31.91 -27.90 -24.71
C GLY A 997 32.25 -26.51 -24.19
N GLU A 998 33.03 -25.77 -24.98
CA GLU A 998 33.31 -24.35 -24.72
C GLU A 998 32.00 -23.55 -24.76
N PRO A 999 31.80 -22.57 -23.87
CA PRO A 999 30.65 -21.66 -23.95
C PRO A 999 30.57 -21.01 -25.34
N SER A 1000 29.36 -20.78 -25.85
CA SER A 1000 29.21 -20.04 -27.11
C SER A 1000 29.74 -18.61 -27.01
N GLU A 1001 29.76 -18.05 -25.81
CA GLU A 1001 30.23 -16.72 -25.46
C GLU A 1001 31.00 -16.78 -24.12
N ASP A 1002 32.16 -16.11 -24.03
CA ASP A 1002 33.13 -16.22 -22.91
C ASP A 1002 32.52 -15.99 -21.50
N ASP A 1003 31.47 -15.18 -21.39
CA ASP A 1003 30.83 -14.83 -20.11
C ASP A 1003 29.51 -15.58 -19.83
N LYS A 1004 29.12 -16.54 -20.68
CA LYS A 1004 27.78 -17.19 -20.60
C LYS A 1004 27.77 -18.60 -20.04
N TYR A 1005 28.91 -19.11 -19.57
CA TYR A 1005 29.02 -20.46 -18.99
C TYR A 1005 27.90 -20.78 -17.98
N TYR A 1006 27.68 -19.94 -16.97
CA TYR A 1006 26.66 -20.20 -15.95
C TYR A 1006 25.22 -20.13 -16.49
N THR A 1007 24.98 -19.35 -17.55
CA THR A 1007 23.68 -19.30 -18.22
C THR A 1007 23.39 -20.63 -18.92
N GLU A 1008 24.37 -21.17 -19.65
CA GLU A 1008 24.24 -22.47 -20.29
C GLU A 1008 24.08 -23.61 -19.28
N ILE A 1009 24.86 -23.59 -18.19
CA ILE A 1009 24.72 -24.55 -17.09
C ILE A 1009 23.36 -24.44 -16.39
N THR A 1010 22.81 -23.22 -16.27
CA THR A 1010 21.47 -23.03 -15.72
C THR A 1010 20.42 -23.71 -16.60
N TRP A 1011 20.49 -23.50 -17.92
CA TRP A 1011 19.60 -24.15 -18.89
C TRP A 1011 19.73 -25.67 -18.83
N LEU A 1012 20.97 -26.18 -18.79
CA LEU A 1012 21.26 -27.60 -18.68
C LEU A 1012 20.63 -28.22 -17.42
N LEU A 1013 20.79 -27.62 -16.25
CA LEU A 1013 20.24 -28.15 -15.01
C LEU A 1013 18.71 -28.15 -14.97
N VAL A 1014 18.06 -27.17 -15.63
CA VAL A 1014 16.60 -27.17 -15.79
C VAL A 1014 16.17 -28.33 -16.69
N TYR A 1015 16.81 -28.48 -17.85
CA TYR A 1015 16.55 -29.55 -18.78
C TYR A 1015 16.81 -30.95 -18.16
N LEU A 1016 17.90 -31.12 -17.41
CA LEU A 1016 18.19 -32.36 -16.68
C LEU A 1016 17.11 -32.67 -15.63
N LEU A 1017 16.57 -31.65 -14.95
CA LEU A 1017 15.51 -31.83 -13.97
C LEU A 1017 14.19 -32.27 -14.62
N ASP A 1018 13.86 -31.72 -15.78
CA ASP A 1018 12.63 -32.05 -16.52
C ASP A 1018 12.71 -33.39 -17.25
N SER A 1019 13.92 -33.85 -17.59
CA SER A 1019 14.16 -35.14 -18.23
C SER A 1019 14.22 -36.32 -17.25
N LEU A 1020 14.22 -36.10 -15.94
CA LEU A 1020 14.26 -37.15 -14.92
C LEU A 1020 12.85 -37.36 -14.32
N ARG A 1021 12.03 -38.23 -14.93
CA ARG A 1021 10.63 -38.46 -14.50
C ARG A 1021 10.29 -39.90 -14.16
N ALA A 1022 10.83 -40.86 -14.92
CA ALA A 1022 10.48 -42.27 -14.84
C ALA A 1022 11.70 -43.16 -14.53
N PRO A 1023 11.50 -44.43 -14.11
CA PRO A 1023 12.61 -45.37 -13.88
C PRO A 1023 13.51 -45.58 -15.11
N PHE A 1024 12.98 -45.47 -16.33
CA PHE A 1024 13.77 -45.51 -17.55
C PHE A 1024 14.78 -44.35 -17.62
N ASP A 1025 14.34 -43.13 -17.30
CA ASP A 1025 15.20 -41.94 -17.30
C ASP A 1025 16.31 -42.07 -16.24
N LEU A 1026 15.96 -42.56 -15.05
CA LEU A 1026 16.93 -42.88 -14.01
C LEU A 1026 17.99 -43.88 -14.51
N GLY A 1027 17.58 -44.87 -15.29
CA GLY A 1027 18.46 -45.82 -15.97
C GLY A 1027 19.44 -45.16 -16.94
N VAL A 1028 18.99 -44.16 -17.72
CA VAL A 1028 19.85 -43.37 -18.62
C VAL A 1028 20.86 -42.54 -17.82
N PHE A 1029 20.40 -41.85 -16.76
CA PHE A 1029 21.27 -41.08 -15.88
C PHE A 1029 22.33 -41.96 -15.21
N HIS A 1030 21.97 -43.18 -14.83
CA HIS A 1030 22.90 -44.16 -14.26
C HIS A 1030 23.91 -44.66 -15.30
N LYS A 1031 23.45 -45.24 -16.42
CA LYS A 1031 24.33 -45.83 -17.46
C LYS A 1031 25.33 -44.81 -18.05
N LYS A 1032 24.93 -43.54 -18.21
CA LYS A 1032 25.77 -42.47 -18.75
C LYS A 1032 26.44 -41.60 -17.68
N ARG A 1033 26.33 -41.98 -16.39
CA ARG A 1033 26.99 -41.33 -15.25
C ARG A 1033 26.66 -39.83 -15.12
N TRP A 1034 25.42 -39.44 -15.42
CA TRP A 1034 24.99 -38.04 -15.31
C TRP A 1034 24.95 -37.55 -13.87
N PHE A 1035 24.65 -38.42 -12.90
CA PHE A 1035 24.74 -38.07 -11.49
C PHE A 1035 26.18 -37.74 -11.08
N GLU A 1036 27.19 -38.51 -11.49
CA GLU A 1036 28.61 -38.17 -11.22
C GLU A 1036 28.96 -36.79 -11.78
N LYS A 1037 28.59 -36.54 -13.04
CA LYS A 1037 28.84 -35.26 -13.72
C LYS A 1037 28.20 -34.07 -12.98
N VAL A 1038 26.95 -34.23 -12.53
CA VAL A 1038 26.24 -33.19 -11.79
C VAL A 1038 26.79 -33.01 -10.37
N LEU A 1039 27.20 -34.08 -9.70
CA LEU A 1039 27.82 -34.01 -8.37
C LEU A 1039 29.21 -33.37 -8.42
N VAL A 1040 29.99 -33.64 -9.47
CA VAL A 1040 31.27 -32.97 -9.73
C VAL A 1040 31.04 -31.47 -9.97
N LEU A 1041 30.04 -31.10 -10.78
CA LEU A 1041 29.63 -29.71 -10.95
C LEU A 1041 29.22 -29.07 -9.62
N GLY A 1042 28.42 -29.77 -8.80
CA GLY A 1042 27.99 -29.30 -7.47
C GLY A 1042 29.10 -29.21 -6.43
N GLY A 1043 30.20 -29.95 -6.64
CA GLY A 1043 31.42 -29.91 -5.85
C GLY A 1043 32.34 -28.73 -6.19
N ASN A 1044 32.03 -27.98 -7.26
CA ASN A 1044 32.75 -26.76 -7.60
C ASN A 1044 32.56 -25.70 -6.49
N PRO A 1045 33.63 -25.27 -5.78
CA PRO A 1045 33.54 -24.26 -4.72
C PRO A 1045 32.99 -22.90 -5.18
N TYR A 1046 33.07 -22.61 -6.48
CA TYR A 1046 32.68 -21.35 -7.10
C TYR A 1046 31.27 -21.39 -7.70
N LEU A 1047 30.56 -22.52 -7.63
CA LEU A 1047 29.21 -22.61 -8.15
C LEU A 1047 28.27 -21.70 -7.34
N ARG A 1048 27.49 -20.83 -8.00
CA ARG A 1048 26.55 -19.91 -7.32
C ARG A 1048 25.46 -20.67 -6.55
N LEU A 1049 24.93 -20.07 -5.47
CA LEU A 1049 23.92 -20.70 -4.60
C LEU A 1049 22.66 -21.17 -5.36
N ASN A 1050 22.18 -20.38 -6.33
CA ASN A 1050 21.03 -20.74 -7.17
C ASN A 1050 21.28 -22.02 -7.98
N LEU A 1051 22.50 -22.18 -8.51
CA LEU A 1051 22.88 -23.38 -9.27
C LEU A 1051 23.09 -24.58 -8.34
N ARG A 1052 23.67 -24.38 -7.15
CA ARG A 1052 23.77 -25.42 -6.11
C ARG A 1052 22.38 -25.93 -5.71
N THR A 1053 21.43 -25.03 -5.51
CA THR A 1053 20.04 -25.38 -5.19
C THR A 1053 19.42 -26.23 -6.30
N ARG A 1054 19.69 -25.93 -7.58
CA ARG A 1054 19.23 -26.75 -8.72
C ARG A 1054 19.86 -28.15 -8.73
N VAL A 1055 21.13 -28.29 -8.35
CA VAL A 1055 21.76 -29.60 -8.16
C VAL A 1055 21.05 -30.39 -7.06
N LEU A 1056 20.74 -29.77 -5.93
CA LEU A 1056 19.97 -30.40 -4.84
C LEU A 1056 18.55 -30.79 -5.28
N ARG A 1057 17.88 -29.98 -6.11
CA ARG A 1057 16.58 -30.32 -6.71
C ARG A 1057 16.65 -31.55 -7.61
N LEU A 1058 17.73 -31.73 -8.36
CA LEU A 1058 17.92 -32.93 -9.20
C LEU A 1058 18.09 -34.19 -8.33
N ILE A 1059 18.86 -34.07 -7.24
CA ILE A 1059 19.02 -35.16 -6.26
C ILE A 1059 17.66 -35.47 -5.62
N TYR A 1060 16.92 -34.45 -5.19
CA TYR A 1060 15.57 -34.62 -4.63
C TYR A 1060 14.63 -35.29 -5.64
N ARG A 1061 14.62 -34.88 -6.91
CA ARG A 1061 13.82 -35.52 -7.98
C ARG A 1061 14.12 -37.01 -8.09
N ALA A 1062 15.40 -37.40 -8.04
CA ALA A 1062 15.78 -38.80 -8.09
C ALA A 1062 15.21 -39.61 -6.90
N THR A 1063 15.07 -38.99 -5.71
CA THR A 1063 14.44 -39.66 -4.55
C THR A 1063 12.94 -39.93 -4.72
N CYS A 1064 12.29 -39.25 -5.66
CA CYS A 1064 10.87 -39.46 -5.97
C CYS A 1064 10.64 -40.60 -6.98
N ILE A 1065 11.70 -41.20 -7.52
CA ILE A 1065 11.62 -42.30 -8.50
C ILE A 1065 11.99 -43.60 -7.81
N ASP A 1066 11.21 -44.66 -8.06
CA ASP A 1066 11.45 -45.99 -7.49
C ASP A 1066 12.88 -46.47 -7.77
N GLY A 1067 13.58 -46.88 -6.70
CA GLY A 1067 14.98 -47.31 -6.78
C GLY A 1067 16.02 -46.19 -6.96
N GLY A 1068 15.58 -44.92 -7.06
CA GLY A 1068 16.45 -43.76 -7.23
C GLY A 1068 17.40 -43.54 -6.06
N SER A 1069 16.88 -43.49 -4.83
CA SER A 1069 17.70 -43.31 -3.62
C SER A 1069 18.70 -44.45 -3.43
N THR A 1070 18.28 -45.71 -3.61
CA THR A 1070 19.18 -46.88 -3.54
C THR A 1070 20.31 -46.79 -4.56
N THR A 1071 20.02 -46.33 -5.78
CA THR A 1071 21.02 -46.15 -6.84
C THR A 1071 22.00 -45.03 -6.50
N LEU A 1072 21.49 -43.87 -6.04
CA LEU A 1072 22.32 -42.75 -5.60
C LEU A 1072 23.28 -43.13 -4.46
N VAL A 1073 22.82 -43.93 -3.50
CA VAL A 1073 23.65 -44.39 -2.37
C VAL A 1073 24.70 -45.39 -2.83
N THR A 1074 24.31 -46.47 -3.52
CA THR A 1074 25.19 -47.61 -3.80
C THR A 1074 26.11 -47.41 -5.00
N ARG A 1075 25.75 -46.56 -5.96
CA ARG A 1075 26.52 -46.33 -7.20
C ARG A 1075 27.22 -44.99 -7.24
N PHE A 1076 26.65 -43.96 -6.61
CA PHE A 1076 27.14 -42.58 -6.70
C PHE A 1076 27.65 -42.01 -5.38
N GLY A 1077 27.59 -42.76 -4.28
CA GLY A 1077 28.12 -42.33 -2.98
C GLY A 1077 27.44 -41.08 -2.43
N ILE A 1078 26.16 -40.84 -2.75
CA ILE A 1078 25.49 -39.55 -2.49
C ILE A 1078 25.57 -39.10 -1.03
N LEU A 1079 25.47 -40.03 -0.08
CA LEU A 1079 25.49 -39.69 1.35
C LEU A 1079 26.86 -39.19 1.79
N SER A 1080 27.95 -39.74 1.23
CA SER A 1080 29.30 -39.23 1.49
C SER A 1080 29.52 -37.86 0.87
N TRP A 1081 28.96 -37.62 -0.32
CA TRP A 1081 29.03 -36.33 -0.99
C TRP A 1081 28.21 -35.26 -0.24
N LEU A 1082 27.00 -35.61 0.23
CA LEU A 1082 26.16 -34.73 1.03
C LEU A 1082 26.79 -34.43 2.38
N ASP A 1083 27.40 -35.41 3.05
CA ASP A 1083 28.09 -35.17 4.33
C ASP A 1083 29.32 -34.27 4.16
N ALA A 1084 30.13 -34.51 3.12
CA ALA A 1084 31.23 -33.61 2.75
C ALA A 1084 30.72 -32.20 2.43
N ARG A 1085 29.53 -32.10 1.81
CA ARG A 1085 28.92 -30.80 1.50
C ARG A 1085 28.43 -30.09 2.75
N ARG A 1086 27.76 -30.81 3.65
CA ARG A 1086 27.31 -30.32 4.96
C ARG A 1086 28.48 -29.78 5.77
N ALA A 1087 29.60 -30.50 5.80
CA ALA A 1087 30.82 -30.06 6.47
C ALA A 1087 31.47 -28.83 5.82
N ALA A 1088 31.23 -28.60 4.53
CA ALA A 1088 31.71 -27.45 3.77
C ALA A 1088 30.71 -26.27 3.73
N CYS A 1089 29.54 -26.38 4.35
CA CYS A 1089 28.55 -25.31 4.44
C CYS A 1089 29.00 -24.25 5.47
N GLU A 1090 28.87 -22.97 5.11
CA GLU A 1090 29.26 -21.85 5.98
C GLU A 1090 28.11 -21.36 6.87
N THR A 1091 26.86 -21.68 6.53
CA THR A 1091 25.65 -21.26 7.24
C THR A 1091 24.90 -22.47 7.82
N SER A 1092 24.27 -22.28 8.99
CA SER A 1092 23.50 -23.34 9.66
C SER A 1092 22.34 -23.83 8.77
N ASP A 1093 21.65 -22.90 8.11
CA ASP A 1093 20.48 -23.21 7.28
C ASP A 1093 20.81 -24.11 6.07
N GLU A 1094 21.94 -23.88 5.39
CA GLU A 1094 22.36 -24.74 4.28
C GLU A 1094 22.74 -26.14 4.77
N ALA A 1095 23.45 -26.23 5.91
CA ALA A 1095 23.80 -27.49 6.52
C ALA A 1095 22.54 -28.27 6.96
N GLU A 1096 21.50 -27.59 7.44
CA GLU A 1096 20.22 -28.19 7.80
C GLU A 1096 19.47 -28.76 6.58
N VAL A 1097 19.42 -28.03 5.46
CA VAL A 1097 18.81 -28.49 4.21
C VAL A 1097 19.52 -29.75 3.70
N VAL A 1098 20.85 -29.76 3.71
CA VAL A 1098 21.65 -30.92 3.29
C VAL A 1098 21.42 -32.10 4.24
N SER A 1099 21.34 -31.86 5.56
CA SER A 1099 21.06 -32.89 6.56
C SER A 1099 19.65 -33.48 6.41
N ALA A 1100 18.65 -32.64 6.10
CA ALA A 1100 17.30 -33.09 5.81
C ALA A 1100 17.23 -33.92 4.51
N LEU A 1101 17.98 -33.53 3.47
CA LEU A 1101 18.09 -34.31 2.24
C LEU A 1101 18.77 -35.67 2.47
N MET A 1102 19.79 -35.74 3.34
CA MET A 1102 20.40 -37.01 3.74
C MET A 1102 19.39 -37.94 4.43
N ARG A 1103 18.54 -37.41 5.32
CA ARG A 1103 17.44 -38.17 5.95
C ARG A 1103 16.45 -38.69 4.91
N ARG A 1104 15.99 -37.84 3.97
CA ARG A 1104 15.08 -38.25 2.91
C ARG A 1104 15.66 -39.37 2.03
N VAL A 1105 16.93 -39.26 1.63
CA VAL A 1105 17.62 -40.30 0.84
C VAL A 1105 17.64 -41.63 1.60
N TRP A 1106 17.83 -41.59 2.92
CA TRP A 1106 17.80 -42.78 3.76
C TRP A 1106 16.39 -43.40 3.89
N GLU A 1107 15.37 -42.57 4.09
CA GLU A 1107 13.98 -43.03 4.24
C GLU A 1107 13.42 -43.64 2.96
N THR A 1108 13.85 -43.16 1.80
CA THR A 1108 13.37 -43.59 0.48
C THR A 1108 14.25 -44.68 -0.16
N CYS A 1109 15.34 -45.11 0.48
CA CYS A 1109 16.19 -46.19 -0.03
C CYS A 1109 15.80 -47.56 0.53
N ASP A 1110 16.25 -48.62 -0.15
CA ASP A 1110 16.21 -49.99 0.37
C ASP A 1110 17.25 -50.13 1.49
N GLN A 1111 16.80 -49.93 2.72
CA GLN A 1111 17.65 -49.87 3.90
C GLN A 1111 18.39 -51.18 4.16
N GLU A 1112 17.75 -52.34 3.93
CA GLU A 1112 18.39 -53.64 4.12
C GLU A 1112 19.59 -53.81 3.18
N LYS A 1113 19.36 -53.52 1.89
CA LYS A 1113 20.40 -53.59 0.86
C LYS A 1113 21.52 -52.59 1.10
N VAL A 1114 21.20 -51.35 1.47
CA VAL A 1114 22.19 -50.31 1.77
C VAL A 1114 23.01 -50.62 3.02
N VAL A 1115 22.40 -51.20 4.06
CA VAL A 1115 23.12 -51.62 5.29
C VAL A 1115 24.09 -52.75 4.99
N ALA A 1116 23.64 -53.76 4.25
CA ALA A 1116 24.49 -54.88 3.83
C ALA A 1116 25.67 -54.39 2.96
N TRP A 1117 25.38 -53.52 1.97
CA TRP A 1117 26.40 -52.94 1.09
C TRP A 1117 27.43 -52.09 1.85
N SER A 1118 26.98 -51.25 2.78
CA SER A 1118 27.85 -50.35 3.54
C SER A 1118 28.51 -50.97 4.78
N LYS A 1119 28.24 -52.25 5.08
CA LYS A 1119 28.63 -52.94 6.33
C LYS A 1119 28.26 -52.11 7.59
N GLY A 1120 27.10 -51.47 7.56
CA GLY A 1120 26.60 -50.60 8.63
C GLY A 1120 27.21 -49.19 8.70
N GLY A 1121 28.10 -48.80 7.78
CA GLY A 1121 28.72 -47.47 7.76
C GLY A 1121 27.73 -46.32 7.57
N VAL A 1122 26.70 -46.52 6.74
CA VAL A 1122 25.65 -45.50 6.51
C VAL A 1122 24.83 -45.23 7.78
N LYS A 1123 24.50 -46.26 8.57
CA LYS A 1123 23.80 -46.10 9.85
C LYS A 1123 24.63 -45.27 10.85
N LYS A 1124 25.94 -45.48 10.90
CA LYS A 1124 26.85 -44.68 11.74
C LYS A 1124 26.92 -43.22 11.30
N LEU A 1125 26.99 -42.98 9.99
CA LEU A 1125 27.03 -41.62 9.43
C LEU A 1125 25.75 -40.84 9.74
N LEU A 1126 24.59 -41.47 9.62
CA LEU A 1126 23.30 -40.83 9.93
C LEU A 1126 23.05 -40.68 11.44
N ALA A 1127 23.61 -41.57 12.28
CA ALA A 1127 23.55 -41.44 13.74
C ALA A 1127 24.28 -40.18 14.25
N ASN A 1128 25.27 -39.67 13.50
CA ASN A 1128 25.97 -38.42 13.81
C ASN A 1128 25.20 -37.15 13.37
N LEU A 1129 24.02 -37.28 12.76
CA LEU A 1129 23.16 -36.16 12.34
C LEU A 1129 22.05 -35.83 13.36
N VAL A 1130 21.85 -36.68 14.36
CA VAL A 1130 20.95 -36.49 15.51
C VAL A 1130 21.77 -35.98 16.68
#